data_AF-A0A8T1WCC3-F1
#
_entry.id   AF-A0A8T1WCC3-F1
#
_cell.length_a   1.000
_cell.length_b   1.000
_cell.length_c   1.000
_cell.angle_alpha   90.00
_cell.angle_beta   90.00
_cell.angle_gamma   90.00
#
_symmetry.space_group_name_H-M   'P 1'
#
loop_
_entity.id
_entity.type
_entity.pdbx_description
1 polymer ?
#
loop_
_entity_poly.entity_id
_entity_poly.type
_entity_poly.pdbx_seq_one_letter_code
_entity_poly.pdbx_strand_id
1 'polypeptide(L)'
;MRCAATLFALAQIALVVAQEPGTTTSEALSAESELMAAKAVATCNGDLVSQPDGSCACPSDQVRDGNSDQCRQDGSCGCPSNKVPIGNSNQCKCPGNMAFVGNQCKCPGDQTLVYDKCSCPAGKHLENNACVTDCFWKANDEGFTCPWSDPGKSSLKLSRDCLVNAPVPKDNYVNDKRINKNDAALTDPIIAITATKEGTTAGTTKKATWKDYALAPGNLEDEITFGSFGVFGLSMTATDYRYPATCTGCIAIVDNYPPTADKKCQTTDTRASPLLYSSTNLAVAIEKEATFTSFYASSNIKNNGAYDSATGANLRVDDTSASLQNFFATTTSPLVSIDIKCFDNNYVTDLLDATPSWSPLTLTEAGRNALQCKRCCSKSRTLKEQYYDYKCGTAFAATTKKTATSDSCTYGQCLKMPSKTLVTASASVTSAAALKTATVVAGLPTSVASDAKAIHRSITCTSFSKGCTYTPTLGDLLDHSSAWGLTVPDSYKTSNYVFWRYSVGTESWHTWDDLATLTFTNSETTVYVEAWTHCGVVFQDSFKVLLHPHSDHDACEKFNPMWSELTAKPRTVESHMCAYPGSDFVLMKFGYDSEAGLSHTDNTVQGKYTDVKCYVKVAASGSLDSVTEMQLPLSSTVGTNGRIQVAKQFALELIDDATTAKNTDVKVRCDFTYTHFDATTTETEPCCYEFTITDCDRPEIETYSEEEVCKAGECQSPTGQPGPYEACAGSVFATAIGATTAKSVSDTCCTECSAHLACTALPESSGNGGVKRCEPATPLIAMALRGEGEWTSASTSSTFMGVLAATALVAVVALVAVKRRTGREIVEDDAYYPLLE
;
A
#
# COMPACT_ATOMS: atom_id res chain seq x y z
N MET A 1 13.79 42.56 -0.88
CA MET A 1 12.97 43.73 -1.29
C MET A 1 11.50 43.35 -1.28
N ARG A 2 10.66 44.06 -0.51
CA ARG A 2 9.24 44.36 -0.80
C ARG A 2 8.67 45.14 0.39
N CYS A 3 8.16 46.35 0.14
CA CYS A 3 7.46 47.14 1.14
C CYS A 3 5.95 46.95 1.00
N ALA A 4 5.27 46.74 2.13
CA ALA A 4 3.85 47.03 2.36
C ALA A 4 3.71 47.17 3.90
N ALA A 5 3.69 48.35 4.51
CA ALA A 5 2.76 49.49 4.38
C ALA A 5 1.39 49.24 5.04
N THR A 6 1.10 49.93 6.16
CA THR A 6 -0.26 50.20 6.67
C THR A 6 -0.29 51.34 7.70
N LEU A 7 -1.34 52.17 7.62
CA LEU A 7 -2.02 53.02 8.62
C LEU A 7 -1.26 53.97 9.59
N PHE A 8 -1.60 55.27 9.46
CA PHE A 8 -2.21 56.16 10.47
C PHE A 8 -2.12 55.81 11.98
N ALA A 9 -1.70 56.81 12.80
CA ALA A 9 -2.53 57.46 13.84
C ALA A 9 -1.86 58.74 14.41
N LEU A 10 -2.61 59.55 15.18
CA LEU A 10 -2.13 60.78 15.85
C LEU A 10 -1.39 60.49 17.18
N ALA A 11 -0.48 61.40 17.62
CA ALA A 11 -0.61 62.22 18.86
C ALA A 11 0.73 62.73 19.49
N GLN A 12 0.83 64.06 19.66
CA GLN A 12 1.30 64.84 20.85
C GLN A 12 2.68 64.70 21.57
N ILE A 13 3.14 65.87 22.10
CA ILE A 13 4.03 66.14 23.28
C ILE A 13 5.58 66.06 23.12
N ALA A 14 6.18 67.19 22.73
CA ALA A 14 7.03 68.15 23.49
C ALA A 14 8.17 67.75 24.50
N LEU A 15 9.09 68.73 24.71
CA LEU A 15 10.14 68.90 25.76
C LEU A 15 11.46 68.07 25.63
N VAL A 16 12.68 68.54 26.00
CA VAL A 16 13.23 69.90 26.27
C VAL A 16 14.79 69.90 26.37
N VAL A 17 15.47 71.07 26.21
CA VAL A 17 16.89 71.41 26.60
C VAL A 17 18.02 70.65 25.87
N ALA A 18 19.14 71.25 25.39
CA ALA A 18 19.58 72.63 25.09
C ALA A 18 20.78 72.54 24.08
N GLN A 19 21.82 73.39 23.90
CA GLN A 19 22.34 74.60 24.57
C GLN A 19 23.27 75.41 23.61
N GLU A 20 23.94 76.45 24.12
CA GLU A 20 24.78 77.47 23.42
C GLU A 20 26.30 77.35 23.84
N PRO A 21 27.26 78.31 23.67
CA PRO A 21 27.20 79.74 23.26
C PRO A 21 28.34 80.36 22.41
N GLY A 22 28.20 81.67 22.09
CA GLY A 22 29.28 82.59 21.66
C GLY A 22 28.81 83.69 20.68
N THR A 23 28.16 84.78 21.13
CA THR A 23 28.73 86.14 21.42
C THR A 23 29.52 86.77 20.25
N THR A 24 29.25 88.01 19.79
CA THR A 24 29.23 89.30 20.55
C THR A 24 28.15 90.28 20.03
N THR A 25 27.25 90.84 20.87
CA THR A 25 27.22 92.22 21.46
C THR A 25 27.24 93.40 20.45
N SER A 26 26.54 94.54 20.63
CA SER A 26 25.87 95.13 21.83
C SER A 26 24.69 96.08 21.49
N GLU A 27 23.76 96.24 22.44
CA GLU A 27 23.22 97.48 23.07
C GLU A 27 23.36 98.88 22.39
N ALA A 28 22.56 99.92 22.70
CA ALA A 28 21.21 100.08 23.31
C ALA A 28 20.84 101.58 23.36
N LEU A 29 19.66 101.91 23.91
CA LEU A 29 19.24 103.20 24.49
C LEU A 29 18.99 104.42 23.59
N SER A 30 17.93 105.15 23.94
CA SER A 30 17.59 106.49 23.47
C SER A 30 17.77 107.50 24.60
N ALA A 31 18.43 108.64 24.37
CA ALA A 31 18.26 109.85 25.17
C ALA A 31 18.77 111.13 24.47
N GLU A 32 18.03 112.22 24.70
CA GLU A 32 18.45 113.62 24.82
C GLU A 32 19.19 114.39 23.70
N SER A 33 18.51 115.50 23.36
CA SER A 33 19.03 116.88 23.25
C SER A 33 19.20 117.51 21.86
N GLU A 34 18.92 118.82 21.82
CA GLU A 34 18.88 119.70 20.66
C GLU A 34 20.25 120.37 20.44
N LEU A 35 20.52 120.87 19.22
CA LEU A 35 20.76 122.31 18.92
C LEU A 35 21.28 122.54 17.49
N MET A 36 20.67 123.49 16.76
CA MET A 36 21.13 124.19 15.51
C MET A 36 21.92 123.38 14.44
N ALA A 37 21.38 123.01 13.27
CA ALA A 37 20.86 123.83 12.16
C ALA A 37 21.89 124.63 11.31
N ALA A 38 22.24 124.11 10.12
CA ALA A 38 22.59 124.92 8.93
C ALA A 38 22.50 124.12 7.61
N LYS A 39 21.69 124.63 6.67
CA LYS A 39 21.34 124.12 5.32
C LYS A 39 22.45 123.49 4.47
N ALA A 40 22.07 122.44 3.72
CA ALA A 40 22.12 122.46 2.25
C ALA A 40 20.94 121.63 1.68
N VAL A 41 20.04 122.24 0.90
CA VAL A 41 19.00 121.52 0.15
C VAL A 41 19.40 121.53 -1.32
N ALA A 42 19.55 120.35 -1.92
CA ALA A 42 19.81 120.23 -3.35
C ALA A 42 18.52 120.48 -4.13
N THR A 43 18.46 121.60 -4.86
CA THR A 43 17.37 121.87 -5.82
C THR A 43 17.60 121.10 -7.11
N CYS A 44 16.76 120.10 -7.36
CA CYS A 44 16.72 119.37 -8.63
C CYS A 44 16.11 120.25 -9.74
N ASN A 45 16.72 120.26 -10.93
CA ASN A 45 16.18 120.94 -12.11
C ASN A 45 15.37 119.97 -12.99
N GLY A 46 14.29 120.47 -13.60
CA GLY A 46 13.42 119.70 -14.50
C GLY A 46 12.33 118.90 -13.77
N ASP A 47 11.92 117.77 -14.34
CA ASP A 47 10.89 116.86 -13.82
C ASP A 47 11.39 115.93 -12.70
N LEU A 48 12.60 116.17 -12.19
CA LEU A 48 13.30 115.34 -11.21
C LEU A 48 12.84 115.66 -9.77
N VAL A 49 12.57 114.60 -9.00
CA VAL A 49 12.19 114.64 -7.59
C VAL A 49 13.42 114.42 -6.71
N SER A 50 13.54 115.19 -5.63
CA SER A 50 14.60 115.02 -4.62
C SER A 50 14.31 113.81 -3.73
N GLN A 51 15.33 112.97 -3.54
CA GLN A 51 15.29 111.77 -2.70
C GLN A 51 15.77 112.07 -1.27
N PRO A 52 15.44 111.24 -0.26
CA PRO A 52 15.85 111.44 1.13
C PRO A 52 17.38 111.45 1.37
N ASP A 53 18.17 110.94 0.43
CA ASP A 53 19.64 110.94 0.45
C ASP A 53 20.27 112.21 -0.19
N GLY A 54 19.44 113.13 -0.70
CA GLY A 54 19.86 114.34 -1.39
C GLY A 54 20.10 114.17 -2.91
N SER A 55 19.87 112.99 -3.47
CA SER A 55 19.95 112.75 -4.92
C SER A 55 18.70 113.24 -5.66
N CYS A 56 18.76 113.28 -7.00
CA CYS A 56 17.68 113.70 -7.89
C CYS A 56 17.34 112.58 -8.89
N ALA A 57 16.08 112.12 -8.91
CA ALA A 57 15.63 111.01 -9.75
C ALA A 57 14.26 111.30 -10.39
N CYS A 58 13.92 110.61 -11.49
CA CYS A 58 12.58 110.69 -12.07
C CYS A 58 11.51 110.08 -11.14
N PRO A 59 10.23 110.45 -11.31
CA PRO A 59 9.11 109.75 -10.69
C PRO A 59 9.15 108.24 -10.96
N SER A 60 8.68 107.43 -10.02
CA SER A 60 8.91 105.98 -9.97
C SER A 60 8.32 105.15 -11.11
N ASP A 61 7.49 105.73 -11.98
CA ASP A 61 6.90 105.09 -13.15
C ASP A 61 7.51 105.55 -14.50
N GLN A 62 8.47 106.49 -14.46
CA GLN A 62 9.18 107.10 -15.58
C GLN A 62 10.68 106.77 -15.58
N VAL A 63 11.34 107.04 -16.70
CA VAL A 63 12.81 106.97 -16.86
C VAL A 63 13.35 108.30 -17.37
N ARG A 64 14.62 108.61 -17.10
CA ARG A 64 15.27 109.80 -17.66
C ARG A 64 15.46 109.60 -19.17
N ASP A 65 15.00 110.54 -19.98
CA ASP A 65 15.11 110.39 -21.44
C ASP A 65 16.57 110.60 -21.89
N GLY A 66 17.04 109.75 -22.81
CA GLY A 66 18.43 109.71 -23.23
C GLY A 66 18.92 108.32 -23.64
N ASN A 67 19.08 108.14 -24.95
CA ASN A 67 20.08 107.22 -25.48
C ASN A 67 21.40 108.00 -25.67
N SER A 68 22.54 107.42 -25.28
CA SER A 68 23.91 107.97 -25.25
C SER A 68 24.25 108.99 -24.15
N ASP A 69 25.44 108.80 -23.55
CA ASP A 69 25.95 109.53 -22.40
C ASP A 69 26.61 110.89 -22.73
N GLN A 70 25.83 111.98 -22.68
CA GLN A 70 26.36 113.33 -22.37
C GLN A 70 25.38 114.15 -21.52
N CYS A 71 25.88 114.88 -20.53
CA CYS A 71 25.07 115.66 -19.60
C CYS A 71 24.37 116.86 -20.26
N ARG A 72 23.10 116.69 -20.63
CA ARG A 72 22.17 117.83 -20.84
C ARG A 72 21.60 118.30 -19.50
N GLN A 73 21.42 119.61 -19.35
CA GLN A 73 21.01 120.24 -18.09
C GLN A 73 19.49 120.33 -17.88
N ASP A 74 18.70 120.00 -18.91
CA ASP A 74 17.24 119.88 -18.82
C ASP A 74 16.86 118.50 -18.26
N GLY A 75 16.31 118.47 -17.04
CA GLY A 75 15.99 117.24 -16.31
C GLY A 75 14.66 116.60 -16.72
N SER A 76 14.39 116.43 -18.02
CA SER A 76 13.12 115.83 -18.46
C SER A 76 13.08 114.32 -18.25
N CYS A 77 11.90 113.85 -17.81
CA CYS A 77 11.57 112.45 -17.64
C CYS A 77 10.56 112.01 -18.71
N GLY A 78 10.63 110.74 -19.11
CA GLY A 78 9.78 110.16 -20.15
C GLY A 78 9.23 108.80 -19.76
N CYS A 79 8.16 108.38 -20.43
CA CYS A 79 7.64 107.03 -20.28
C CYS A 79 8.62 106.01 -20.88
N PRO A 80 8.95 104.91 -20.18
CA PRO A 80 9.76 103.83 -20.75
C PRO A 80 9.08 103.22 -21.99
N SER A 81 9.87 102.63 -22.88
CA SER A 81 9.53 102.26 -24.28
C SER A 81 8.38 101.26 -24.49
N ASN A 82 7.64 100.90 -23.44
CA ASN A 82 6.45 100.05 -23.45
C ASN A 82 5.21 100.75 -22.83
N LYS A 83 5.28 102.06 -22.54
CA LYS A 83 4.21 102.88 -21.97
C LYS A 83 3.93 104.14 -22.82
N VAL A 84 2.79 104.78 -22.59
CA VAL A 84 2.38 106.07 -23.17
C VAL A 84 1.91 107.04 -22.07
N PRO A 85 2.14 108.36 -22.22
CA PRO A 85 1.75 109.36 -21.22
C PRO A 85 0.24 109.55 -21.12
N ILE A 86 -0.26 109.84 -19.92
CA ILE A 86 -1.67 110.13 -19.66
C ILE A 86 -1.92 111.64 -19.80
N GLY A 87 -2.07 112.10 -21.04
CA GLY A 87 -2.32 113.52 -21.35
C GLY A 87 -1.21 114.43 -20.81
N ASN A 88 -1.58 115.50 -20.12
CA ASN A 88 -0.64 116.48 -19.54
C ASN A 88 -0.27 116.15 -18.08
N SER A 89 -0.26 114.87 -17.69
CA SER A 89 0.15 114.43 -16.36
C SER A 89 1.43 113.59 -16.44
N ASN A 90 2.30 113.71 -15.42
CA ASN A 90 3.56 112.96 -15.34
C ASN A 90 3.35 111.48 -14.97
N GLN A 91 2.28 110.85 -15.48
CA GLN A 91 1.93 109.45 -15.25
C GLN A 91 1.91 108.67 -16.57
N CYS A 92 2.46 107.46 -16.57
CA CYS A 92 2.63 106.61 -17.74
C CYS A 92 1.80 105.34 -17.64
N LYS A 93 0.86 105.15 -18.59
CA LYS A 93 0.03 103.93 -18.70
C LYS A 93 0.53 102.99 -19.78
N CYS A 94 0.05 101.75 -19.76
CA CYS A 94 0.24 100.83 -20.87
C CYS A 94 -0.64 101.19 -22.09
N PRO A 95 -0.25 100.79 -23.32
CA PRO A 95 -1.09 100.90 -24.51
C PRO A 95 -2.42 100.15 -24.38
N GLY A 96 -3.44 100.62 -25.12
CA GLY A 96 -4.76 99.99 -25.17
C GLY A 96 -5.40 99.77 -23.79
N ASN A 97 -5.75 98.52 -23.52
CA ASN A 97 -6.32 97.97 -22.28
C ASN A 97 -5.37 96.97 -21.59
N MET A 98 -4.05 97.10 -21.82
CA MET A 98 -3.03 96.31 -21.13
C MET A 98 -2.92 96.69 -19.64
N ALA A 99 -2.65 95.70 -18.78
CA ALA A 99 -2.34 95.89 -17.37
C ALA A 99 -0.81 95.92 -17.14
N PHE A 100 -0.39 96.52 -16.02
CA PHE A 100 1.02 96.55 -15.62
C PHE A 100 1.32 95.36 -14.70
N VAL A 101 2.06 94.37 -15.20
CA VAL A 101 2.30 93.08 -14.51
C VAL A 101 3.79 92.71 -14.59
N GLY A 102 4.49 92.82 -13.46
CA GLY A 102 5.92 92.49 -13.36
C GLY A 102 6.82 93.41 -14.19
N ASN A 103 6.72 94.72 -13.96
CA ASN A 103 7.42 95.80 -14.68
C ASN A 103 7.25 95.82 -16.22
N GLN A 104 6.27 95.10 -16.75
CA GLN A 104 5.94 95.07 -18.16
C GLN A 104 4.44 95.28 -18.37
N CYS A 105 4.09 95.96 -19.46
CA CYS A 105 2.73 96.01 -19.97
C CYS A 105 2.36 94.66 -20.60
N LYS A 106 1.32 94.01 -20.08
CA LYS A 106 0.83 92.70 -20.50
C LYS A 106 -0.69 92.71 -20.58
N CYS A 107 -1.27 91.80 -21.33
CA CYS A 107 -2.72 91.71 -21.38
C CYS A 107 -3.30 91.04 -20.10
N PRO A 108 -4.50 91.44 -19.63
CA PRO A 108 -5.09 90.85 -18.43
C PRO A 108 -5.60 89.43 -18.71
N GLY A 109 -5.23 88.47 -17.86
CA GLY A 109 -5.62 87.06 -18.03
C GLY A 109 -5.08 86.46 -19.33
N ASP A 110 -5.87 85.61 -19.98
CA ASP A 110 -5.48 84.86 -21.19
C ASP A 110 -5.62 85.66 -22.50
N GLN A 111 -5.83 86.97 -22.43
CA GLN A 111 -5.94 87.85 -23.59
C GLN A 111 -4.60 88.01 -24.31
N THR A 112 -4.65 88.14 -25.64
CA THR A 112 -3.48 88.43 -26.48
C THR A 112 -3.56 89.84 -27.07
N LEU A 113 -2.42 90.41 -27.44
CA LEU A 113 -2.37 91.73 -28.06
C LEU A 113 -2.70 91.61 -29.55
N VAL A 114 -3.87 92.13 -29.94
CA VAL A 114 -4.39 92.09 -31.31
C VAL A 114 -4.72 93.53 -31.72
N TYR A 115 -4.00 94.08 -32.71
CA TYR A 115 -4.10 95.48 -33.14
C TYR A 115 -4.02 96.48 -31.96
N ASP A 116 -2.94 96.38 -31.17
CA ASP A 116 -2.63 97.23 -30.01
C ASP A 116 -3.71 97.28 -28.90
N LYS A 117 -4.60 96.29 -28.88
CA LYS A 117 -5.59 96.06 -27.83
C LYS A 117 -5.53 94.62 -27.34
N CYS A 118 -5.73 94.44 -26.04
CA CYS A 118 -5.95 93.13 -25.47
C CYS A 118 -7.33 92.65 -25.86
N SER A 119 -7.35 91.53 -26.56
CA SER A 119 -8.55 90.84 -27.03
C SER A 119 -8.41 89.36 -26.68
N CYS A 120 -9.52 88.64 -26.56
CA CYS A 120 -9.44 87.19 -26.52
C CYS A 120 -9.10 86.62 -27.92
N PRO A 121 -8.44 85.44 -27.98
CA PRO A 121 -8.23 84.75 -29.25
C PRO A 121 -9.53 84.50 -30.02
N ALA A 122 -9.48 84.48 -31.35
CA ALA A 122 -10.68 84.40 -32.19
C ALA A 122 -11.54 83.15 -31.90
N GLY A 123 -12.85 83.34 -31.73
CA GLY A 123 -13.80 82.33 -31.22
C GLY A 123 -13.97 82.30 -29.70
N LYS A 124 -13.43 83.33 -29.00
CA LYS A 124 -13.59 83.51 -27.56
C LYS A 124 -13.97 84.95 -27.21
N HIS A 125 -14.87 85.12 -26.23
CA HIS A 125 -15.12 86.40 -25.57
C HIS A 125 -14.47 86.47 -24.18
N LEU A 126 -14.50 87.67 -23.60
CA LEU A 126 -13.93 87.96 -22.28
C LEU A 126 -15.02 87.86 -21.22
N GLU A 127 -14.90 86.88 -20.31
CA GLU A 127 -15.78 86.72 -19.16
C GLU A 127 -14.94 86.59 -17.89
N ASN A 128 -15.25 87.38 -16.85
CA ASN A 128 -14.54 87.36 -15.56
C ASN A 128 -13.00 87.42 -15.66
N ASN A 129 -12.47 88.24 -16.59
CA ASN A 129 -11.04 88.36 -16.95
C ASN A 129 -10.37 87.10 -17.57
N ALA A 130 -11.13 86.04 -17.89
CA ALA A 130 -10.66 84.88 -18.63
C ALA A 130 -11.25 84.85 -20.06
N CYS A 131 -10.58 84.14 -20.98
CA CYS A 131 -11.05 84.00 -22.35
C CYS A 131 -11.81 82.69 -22.56
N VAL A 132 -13.14 82.76 -22.55
CA VAL A 132 -14.07 81.64 -22.65
C VAL A 132 -14.52 81.40 -24.11
N THR A 133 -14.75 80.15 -24.51
CA THR A 133 -15.13 79.83 -25.91
C THR A 133 -16.61 80.12 -26.17
N ASP A 134 -16.90 80.75 -27.31
CA ASP A 134 -18.27 81.15 -27.70
C ASP A 134 -19.14 79.96 -28.16
N CYS A 135 -18.49 78.84 -28.48
CA CYS A 135 -19.10 77.67 -29.11
C CYS A 135 -18.53 76.37 -28.54
N PHE A 136 -19.41 75.53 -28.00
CA PHE A 136 -19.08 74.18 -27.54
C PHE A 136 -19.77 73.12 -28.41
N TRP A 137 -19.11 71.98 -28.64
CA TRP A 137 -19.69 70.88 -29.42
C TRP A 137 -20.90 70.22 -28.73
N LYS A 138 -20.99 70.34 -27.40
CA LYS A 138 -22.15 69.95 -26.58
C LYS A 138 -22.38 71.03 -25.52
N ALA A 139 -23.62 71.19 -25.08
CA ALA A 139 -23.99 72.20 -24.08
C ALA A 139 -23.16 72.05 -22.79
N ASN A 140 -22.86 73.19 -22.15
CA ASN A 140 -22.11 73.29 -20.88
C ASN A 140 -20.71 72.65 -20.90
N ASP A 141 -20.11 72.44 -22.09
CA ASP A 141 -18.89 71.63 -22.32
C ASP A 141 -18.94 70.21 -21.73
N GLU A 142 -20.14 69.64 -21.60
CA GLU A 142 -20.33 68.25 -21.20
C GLU A 142 -19.88 67.31 -22.32
N GLY A 143 -18.57 67.05 -22.41
CA GLY A 143 -17.98 66.27 -23.48
C GLY A 143 -18.55 64.85 -23.68
N PHE A 144 -18.28 64.29 -24.86
CA PHE A 144 -18.80 63.01 -25.32
C PHE A 144 -18.08 61.81 -24.70
N THR A 145 -18.70 60.63 -24.75
CA THR A 145 -18.09 59.36 -24.38
C THR A 145 -18.28 58.36 -25.52
N CYS A 146 -17.20 57.75 -25.99
CA CYS A 146 -17.18 56.79 -27.08
C CYS A 146 -16.72 55.41 -26.59
N PRO A 147 -17.63 54.44 -26.42
CA PRO A 147 -17.29 53.12 -25.91
C PRO A 147 -16.73 52.21 -27.02
N TRP A 148 -15.45 51.85 -26.92
CA TRP A 148 -14.80 50.92 -27.85
C TRP A 148 -15.31 49.49 -27.64
N SER A 149 -16.43 49.16 -28.29
CA SER A 149 -17.14 47.89 -28.10
C SER A 149 -16.83 46.84 -29.17
N ASP A 150 -16.03 47.18 -30.19
CA ASP A 150 -15.65 46.31 -31.30
C ASP A 150 -14.15 45.95 -31.23
N PRO A 151 -13.78 44.71 -30.87
CA PRO A 151 -12.38 44.26 -30.81
C PRO A 151 -11.74 44.01 -32.17
N GLY A 152 -12.50 44.05 -33.28
CA GLY A 152 -11.96 43.91 -34.64
C GLY A 152 -11.34 45.21 -35.19
N LYS A 153 -11.58 46.35 -34.53
CA LYS A 153 -11.08 47.67 -34.95
C LYS A 153 -9.74 48.01 -34.31
N SER A 154 -8.84 48.59 -35.10
CA SER A 154 -7.57 49.19 -34.65
C SER A 154 -7.69 50.68 -34.31
N SER A 155 -8.79 51.33 -34.71
CA SER A 155 -9.13 52.71 -34.34
C SER A 155 -10.63 52.97 -34.52
N LEU A 156 -11.15 53.99 -33.84
CA LEU A 156 -12.54 54.46 -33.98
C LEU A 156 -12.62 55.78 -34.73
N LYS A 157 -13.65 55.98 -35.55
CA LYS A 157 -13.96 57.23 -36.28
C LYS A 157 -14.95 58.12 -35.54
N LEU A 158 -14.73 59.43 -35.60
CA LEU A 158 -15.49 60.44 -34.84
C LEU A 158 -17.01 60.42 -35.12
N SER A 159 -17.44 60.50 -36.39
CA SER A 159 -18.87 60.43 -36.72
C SER A 159 -19.38 58.99 -36.76
N ARG A 160 -18.72 58.10 -37.51
CA ARG A 160 -19.22 56.74 -37.77
C ARG A 160 -19.21 55.78 -36.59
N ASP A 161 -18.20 55.82 -35.74
CA ASP A 161 -18.06 54.86 -34.63
C ASP A 161 -18.42 55.48 -33.28
N CYS A 162 -18.10 56.76 -33.07
CA CYS A 162 -18.43 57.48 -31.84
C CYS A 162 -19.76 58.24 -31.89
N LEU A 163 -20.42 58.34 -33.06
CA LEU A 163 -21.68 59.08 -33.26
C LEU A 163 -21.61 60.57 -32.89
N VAL A 164 -20.41 61.17 -32.99
CA VAL A 164 -20.15 62.59 -32.72
C VAL A 164 -19.93 63.31 -34.05
N ASN A 165 -20.87 64.18 -34.41
CA ASN A 165 -20.71 65.10 -35.55
C ASN A 165 -20.15 66.43 -35.04
N ALA A 166 -19.41 67.16 -35.87
CA ALA A 166 -18.92 68.48 -35.53
C ALA A 166 -20.03 69.55 -35.66
N PRO A 167 -19.91 70.70 -34.98
CA PRO A 167 -20.84 71.81 -35.13
C PRO A 167 -20.92 72.27 -36.58
N VAL A 168 -22.10 72.65 -37.06
CA VAL A 168 -22.25 73.17 -38.43
C VAL A 168 -21.82 74.64 -38.46
N PRO A 169 -20.69 75.00 -39.12
CA PRO A 169 -20.31 76.39 -39.26
C PRO A 169 -21.30 77.11 -40.18
N LYS A 170 -21.51 78.41 -39.91
CA LYS A 170 -22.43 79.26 -40.70
C LYS A 170 -21.71 80.54 -41.06
N ASP A 171 -21.76 80.86 -42.35
CA ASP A 171 -21.26 82.12 -42.88
C ASP A 171 -22.11 82.53 -44.10
N ASN A 172 -22.05 83.80 -44.47
CA ASN A 172 -22.72 84.33 -45.67
C ASN A 172 -21.93 84.04 -46.97
N TYR A 173 -20.66 83.64 -46.87
CA TYR A 173 -19.77 83.60 -48.04
C TYR A 173 -19.96 82.35 -48.94
N VAL A 174 -20.19 81.16 -48.38
CA VAL A 174 -20.44 79.94 -49.17
C VAL A 174 -21.40 78.93 -48.50
N ASN A 175 -22.55 78.71 -49.14
CA ASN A 175 -23.36 77.49 -49.01
C ASN A 175 -24.06 77.12 -50.34
N ASP A 176 -23.55 77.62 -51.48
CA ASP A 176 -24.22 77.57 -52.80
C ASP A 176 -23.42 76.79 -53.86
N LYS A 177 -22.64 75.79 -53.41
CA LYS A 177 -21.98 74.75 -54.24
C LYS A 177 -20.91 75.23 -55.23
N ARG A 178 -20.60 76.53 -55.27
CA ARG A 178 -19.50 77.12 -56.07
C ARG A 178 -18.13 76.61 -55.61
N ILE A 179 -17.14 76.64 -56.50
CA ILE A 179 -15.74 76.26 -56.25
C ILE A 179 -14.92 77.54 -56.09
N ASN A 180 -14.11 77.63 -55.04
CA ASN A 180 -13.17 78.73 -54.81
C ASN A 180 -11.83 78.46 -55.52
N LYS A 181 -11.14 79.53 -55.96
CA LYS A 181 -9.77 79.46 -56.48
C LYS A 181 -8.75 78.82 -55.51
N ASN A 182 -9.04 78.85 -54.21
CA ASN A 182 -8.17 78.31 -53.15
C ASN A 182 -8.51 76.86 -52.76
N ASP A 183 -9.66 76.32 -53.19
CA ASP A 183 -10.14 74.98 -52.80
C ASP A 183 -9.09 73.89 -53.06
N ALA A 184 -8.49 73.90 -54.25
CA ALA A 184 -7.46 72.94 -54.68
C ALA A 184 -6.14 73.03 -53.90
N ALA A 185 -5.94 74.09 -53.11
CA ALA A 185 -4.75 74.29 -52.27
C ALA A 185 -5.02 74.05 -50.77
N LEU A 186 -6.28 73.83 -50.36
CA LEU A 186 -6.71 73.74 -48.95
C LEU A 186 -6.20 74.92 -48.09
N THR A 187 -6.26 76.12 -48.67
CA THR A 187 -6.01 77.41 -48.03
C THR A 187 -7.31 78.24 -47.98
N ASP A 188 -7.35 79.22 -47.07
CA ASP A 188 -8.59 79.90 -46.67
C ASP A 188 -9.42 80.41 -47.86
N PRO A 189 -10.75 80.17 -47.92
CA PRO A 189 -11.59 79.64 -46.84
C PRO A 189 -11.56 78.10 -46.70
N ILE A 190 -11.41 77.61 -45.46
CA ILE A 190 -11.37 76.17 -45.12
C ILE A 190 -12.11 75.86 -43.82
N ILE A 191 -12.48 74.59 -43.65
CA ILE A 191 -12.90 74.02 -42.37
C ILE A 191 -11.84 73.02 -41.93
N ALA A 192 -11.38 73.15 -40.69
CA ALA A 192 -10.44 72.25 -40.06
C ALA A 192 -11.06 71.59 -38.82
N ILE A 193 -10.83 70.28 -38.65
CA ILE A 193 -11.14 69.55 -37.41
C ILE A 193 -9.84 69.01 -36.84
N THR A 194 -9.66 69.19 -35.53
CA THR A 194 -8.51 68.70 -34.75
C THR A 194 -8.99 67.88 -33.56
N ALA A 195 -8.33 66.74 -33.31
CA ALA A 195 -8.44 65.99 -32.07
C ALA A 195 -7.05 65.80 -31.44
N THR A 196 -6.86 66.27 -30.21
CA THR A 196 -5.59 66.22 -29.47
C THR A 196 -5.76 65.42 -28.17
N LYS A 197 -4.93 64.38 -27.95
CA LYS A 197 -4.98 63.60 -26.71
C LYS A 197 -4.54 64.46 -25.51
N GLU A 198 -5.25 64.38 -24.40
CA GLU A 198 -4.88 65.12 -23.19
C GLU A 198 -3.45 64.76 -22.76
N GLY A 199 -2.66 65.77 -22.36
CA GLY A 199 -1.25 65.61 -22.03
C GLY A 199 -0.30 65.54 -23.25
N THR A 200 -0.79 65.68 -24.49
CA THR A 200 0.06 65.74 -25.69
C THR A 200 -0.13 67.05 -26.46
N THR A 201 0.88 67.42 -27.26
CA THR A 201 0.88 68.61 -28.12
C THR A 201 0.60 68.29 -29.60
N ALA A 202 0.50 67.00 -29.95
CA ALA A 202 0.28 66.53 -31.32
C ALA A 202 -1.18 66.06 -31.50
N GLY A 203 -1.97 66.85 -32.22
CA GLY A 203 -3.35 66.53 -32.56
C GLY A 203 -3.51 66.10 -34.02
N THR A 204 -4.34 65.09 -34.28
CA THR A 204 -4.78 64.72 -35.62
C THR A 204 -5.62 65.86 -36.17
N THR A 205 -5.06 66.61 -37.12
CA THR A 205 -5.73 67.75 -37.78
C THR A 205 -5.99 67.45 -39.23
N LYS A 206 -7.21 67.72 -39.68
CA LYS A 206 -7.69 67.52 -41.06
C LYS A 206 -8.35 68.78 -41.58
N LYS A 207 -8.31 68.99 -42.90
CA LYS A 207 -8.87 70.17 -43.59
C LYS A 207 -9.74 69.74 -44.77
N ALA A 208 -10.86 70.42 -44.97
CA ALA A 208 -11.65 70.38 -46.19
C ALA A 208 -12.00 71.80 -46.67
N THR A 209 -12.46 71.90 -47.91
CA THR A 209 -13.13 73.11 -48.39
C THR A 209 -14.49 73.26 -47.69
N TRP A 210 -15.00 74.49 -47.61
CA TRP A 210 -16.36 74.73 -47.10
C TRP A 210 -17.43 73.96 -47.91
N LYS A 211 -17.22 73.83 -49.22
CA LYS A 211 -18.12 73.12 -50.13
C LYS A 211 -18.17 71.62 -49.82
N ASP A 212 -17.03 70.98 -49.68
CA ASP A 212 -16.97 69.51 -49.53
C ASP A 212 -17.52 69.09 -48.16
N TYR A 213 -17.23 69.86 -47.12
CA TYR A 213 -17.83 69.67 -45.79
C TYR A 213 -19.36 69.92 -45.82
N ALA A 214 -19.85 70.95 -46.49
CA ALA A 214 -21.29 71.22 -46.60
C ALA A 214 -22.06 70.15 -47.40
N LEU A 215 -21.38 69.41 -48.31
CA LEU A 215 -21.97 68.33 -49.09
C LEU A 215 -21.87 66.96 -48.40
N ALA A 216 -20.80 66.71 -47.64
CA ALA A 216 -20.53 65.43 -46.98
C ALA A 216 -19.66 65.62 -45.73
N PRO A 217 -20.20 66.16 -44.61
CA PRO A 217 -19.40 66.54 -43.43
C PRO A 217 -18.71 65.33 -42.79
N GLY A 218 -19.39 64.18 -42.78
CA GLY A 218 -18.88 62.89 -42.31
C GLY A 218 -17.60 62.43 -43.01
N ASN A 219 -17.26 62.91 -44.22
CA ASN A 219 -15.98 62.61 -44.85
C ASN A 219 -14.81 63.20 -44.05
N LEU A 220 -14.91 64.47 -43.62
CA LEU A 220 -13.87 65.13 -42.82
C LEU A 220 -13.86 64.60 -41.38
N GLU A 221 -15.03 64.36 -40.81
CA GLU A 221 -15.18 63.85 -39.44
C GLU A 221 -14.61 62.43 -39.32
N ASP A 222 -14.89 61.54 -40.27
CA ASP A 222 -14.34 60.17 -40.26
C ASP A 222 -12.85 60.10 -40.63
N GLU A 223 -12.21 61.19 -41.06
CA GLU A 223 -10.75 61.27 -41.13
C GLU A 223 -10.09 61.55 -39.76
N ILE A 224 -10.88 61.88 -38.73
CA ILE A 224 -10.44 61.89 -37.34
C ILE A 224 -10.59 60.48 -36.75
N THR A 225 -9.45 59.86 -36.43
CA THR A 225 -9.39 58.49 -35.92
C THR A 225 -8.68 58.38 -34.56
N PHE A 226 -9.28 57.62 -33.65
CA PHE A 226 -8.78 57.38 -32.30
C PHE A 226 -8.16 55.99 -32.21
N GLY A 227 -6.82 55.92 -32.21
CA GLY A 227 -6.06 54.66 -32.09
C GLY A 227 -5.69 54.24 -30.66
N SER A 228 -6.15 54.96 -29.62
CA SER A 228 -5.93 54.60 -28.22
C SER A 228 -7.01 55.18 -27.31
N PHE A 229 -7.19 54.57 -26.13
CA PHE A 229 -8.06 55.09 -25.09
C PHE A 229 -7.51 56.41 -24.50
N GLY A 230 -8.40 57.24 -23.97
CA GLY A 230 -8.03 58.50 -23.33
C GLY A 230 -9.06 59.61 -23.52
N VAL A 231 -8.80 60.75 -22.90
CA VAL A 231 -9.53 62.00 -23.15
C VAL A 231 -8.88 62.73 -24.31
N PHE A 232 -9.68 63.25 -25.24
CA PHE A 232 -9.22 64.02 -26.40
C PHE A 232 -9.97 65.35 -26.46
N GLY A 233 -9.23 66.45 -26.50
CA GLY A 233 -9.78 67.77 -26.82
C GLY A 233 -10.12 67.85 -28.30
N LEU A 234 -11.35 68.25 -28.61
CA LEU A 234 -11.85 68.49 -29.96
C LEU A 234 -11.87 69.98 -30.27
N SER A 235 -11.50 70.35 -31.49
CA SER A 235 -11.62 71.69 -32.01
C SER A 235 -12.07 71.64 -33.45
N MET A 236 -13.11 72.39 -33.81
CA MET A 236 -13.39 72.73 -35.21
C MET A 236 -13.09 74.20 -35.39
N THR A 237 -12.23 74.54 -36.35
CA THR A 237 -11.96 75.92 -36.75
C THR A 237 -12.39 76.11 -38.19
N ALA A 238 -13.33 77.02 -38.42
CA ALA A 238 -13.79 77.42 -39.74
C ALA A 238 -13.23 78.80 -40.07
N THR A 239 -12.46 78.90 -41.15
CA THR A 239 -11.72 80.11 -41.53
C THR A 239 -12.26 80.66 -42.85
N ASP A 240 -12.50 81.97 -42.89
CA ASP A 240 -12.60 82.78 -44.11
C ASP A 240 -11.34 83.68 -44.25
N TYR A 241 -11.16 84.30 -45.42
CA TYR A 241 -10.07 85.22 -45.82
C TYR A 241 -9.59 86.26 -44.79
N ARG A 242 -10.35 86.55 -43.74
CA ARG A 242 -10.01 87.57 -42.73
C ARG A 242 -10.12 87.07 -41.29
N TYR A 243 -11.00 86.10 -40.99
CA TYR A 243 -11.38 85.75 -39.63
C TYR A 243 -11.63 84.23 -39.50
N PRO A 244 -11.06 83.57 -38.47
CA PRO A 244 -11.45 82.23 -38.07
C PRO A 244 -12.49 82.27 -36.93
N ALA A 245 -13.42 81.31 -36.94
CA ALA A 245 -14.30 80.98 -35.83
C ALA A 245 -13.96 79.57 -35.33
N THR A 246 -13.95 79.37 -34.00
CA THR A 246 -13.59 78.07 -33.40
C THR A 246 -14.65 77.59 -32.41
N CYS A 247 -15.01 76.31 -32.52
CA CYS A 247 -15.85 75.58 -31.58
C CYS A 247 -15.02 74.49 -30.89
N THR A 248 -14.98 74.49 -29.55
CA THR A 248 -14.22 73.48 -28.76
C THR A 248 -15.14 72.41 -28.18
N GLY A 249 -14.58 71.27 -27.83
CA GLY A 249 -15.28 70.24 -27.08
C GLY A 249 -14.33 69.16 -26.59
N CYS A 250 -14.87 68.04 -26.13
CA CYS A 250 -14.09 66.92 -25.64
C CYS A 250 -14.77 65.60 -25.97
N ILE A 251 -13.97 64.54 -26.16
CA ILE A 251 -14.43 63.16 -26.27
C ILE A 251 -13.54 62.22 -25.44
N ALA A 252 -14.15 61.40 -24.60
CA ALA A 252 -13.48 60.32 -23.87
C ALA A 252 -13.65 59.01 -24.63
N ILE A 253 -12.54 58.43 -25.10
CA ILE A 253 -12.48 57.10 -25.70
C ILE A 253 -12.31 56.10 -24.56
N VAL A 254 -13.38 55.38 -24.23
CA VAL A 254 -13.43 54.47 -23.09
C VAL A 254 -13.42 53.01 -23.53
N ASP A 255 -12.86 52.18 -22.66
CA ASP A 255 -12.93 50.74 -22.77
C ASP A 255 -14.35 50.25 -22.46
N ASN A 256 -14.87 49.34 -23.29
CA ASN A 256 -16.19 48.73 -23.14
C ASN A 256 -16.27 47.31 -23.77
N TYR A 257 -15.15 46.59 -23.88
CA TYR A 257 -15.14 45.20 -24.33
C TYR A 257 -14.05 44.41 -23.59
N PRO A 258 -14.40 43.72 -22.49
CA PRO A 258 -13.42 43.00 -21.70
C PRO A 258 -12.89 41.73 -22.38
N PRO A 259 -11.76 41.16 -21.91
CA PRO A 259 -11.05 40.08 -22.59
C PRO A 259 -11.89 38.83 -22.70
N THR A 260 -12.45 38.60 -23.88
CA THR A 260 -13.51 37.63 -24.09
C THR A 260 -12.97 36.46 -24.90
N ALA A 261 -13.19 35.25 -24.40
CA ALA A 261 -12.86 34.02 -25.11
C ALA A 261 -13.86 33.80 -26.26
N ASP A 262 -13.35 33.58 -27.47
CA ASP A 262 -14.13 33.20 -28.65
C ASP A 262 -14.74 31.81 -28.45
N LYS A 263 -13.90 30.82 -28.14
CA LYS A 263 -14.34 29.51 -27.67
C LYS A 263 -14.46 29.56 -26.16
N LYS A 264 -15.70 29.56 -25.67
CA LYS A 264 -16.03 29.49 -24.24
C LYS A 264 -15.48 28.22 -23.59
N CYS A 265 -15.37 28.23 -22.27
CA CYS A 265 -14.88 27.08 -21.50
C CYS A 265 -15.71 25.82 -21.79
N GLN A 266 -15.04 24.72 -22.12
CA GLN A 266 -15.64 23.40 -22.36
C GLN A 266 -15.28 22.37 -21.26
N THR A 267 -14.65 22.82 -20.17
CA THR A 267 -14.24 21.98 -19.04
C THR A 267 -15.02 22.33 -17.76
N THR A 268 -15.02 21.40 -16.82
CA THR A 268 -15.78 21.47 -15.56
C THR A 268 -14.93 20.96 -14.39
N ASP A 269 -15.08 21.52 -13.18
CA ASP A 269 -14.44 21.04 -11.95
C ASP A 269 -15.14 19.78 -11.38
N THR A 270 -15.18 18.69 -12.16
CA THR A 270 -15.81 17.42 -11.79
C THR A 270 -14.95 16.63 -10.80
N ARG A 271 -14.93 17.06 -9.54
CA ARG A 271 -14.18 16.39 -8.44
C ARG A 271 -14.91 15.20 -7.79
N ALA A 272 -16.15 14.92 -8.19
CA ALA A 272 -17.13 14.15 -7.39
C ALA A 272 -16.71 12.72 -7.01
N SER A 273 -15.79 12.08 -7.76
CA SER A 273 -15.07 10.87 -7.34
C SER A 273 -13.78 10.70 -8.16
N PRO A 274 -12.68 10.18 -7.59
CA PRO A 274 -11.51 9.80 -8.36
C PRO A 274 -11.83 8.66 -9.33
N LEU A 275 -11.51 8.83 -10.61
CA LEU A 275 -11.62 7.76 -11.60
C LEU A 275 -10.47 6.76 -11.39
N LEU A 276 -10.72 5.47 -11.64
CA LEU A 276 -9.65 4.47 -11.61
C LEU A 276 -8.71 4.69 -12.82
N TYR A 277 -7.41 4.48 -12.61
CA TYR A 277 -6.42 4.58 -13.68
C TYR A 277 -6.68 3.56 -14.79
N SER A 278 -6.65 4.06 -16.02
CA SER A 278 -6.49 3.29 -17.26
C SER A 278 -5.83 4.20 -18.28
N SER A 279 -5.27 3.64 -19.36
CA SER A 279 -4.74 4.44 -20.48
C SER A 279 -5.80 5.38 -21.08
N THR A 280 -7.05 4.91 -21.19
CA THR A 280 -8.20 5.72 -21.62
C THR A 280 -8.49 6.88 -20.67
N ASN A 281 -8.56 6.63 -19.36
CA ASN A 281 -8.86 7.67 -18.37
C ASN A 281 -7.71 8.68 -18.23
N LEU A 282 -6.46 8.25 -18.43
CA LEU A 282 -5.31 9.14 -18.53
C LEU A 282 -5.40 10.04 -19.77
N ALA A 283 -5.70 9.47 -20.95
CA ALA A 283 -5.85 10.24 -22.19
C ALA A 283 -6.96 11.30 -22.06
N VAL A 284 -8.11 10.96 -21.47
CA VAL A 284 -9.21 11.90 -21.21
C VAL A 284 -8.82 13.01 -20.21
N ALA A 285 -7.98 12.72 -19.22
CA ALA A 285 -7.47 13.74 -18.30
C ALA A 285 -6.54 14.72 -19.03
N ILE A 286 -5.62 14.21 -19.86
CA ILE A 286 -4.70 15.01 -20.68
C ILE A 286 -5.46 15.88 -21.69
N GLU A 287 -6.45 15.32 -22.38
CA GLU A 287 -7.27 16.03 -23.36
C GLU A 287 -8.04 17.19 -22.71
N LYS A 288 -8.71 16.94 -21.58
CA LYS A 288 -9.40 17.99 -20.81
C LYS A 288 -8.46 19.07 -20.31
N GLU A 289 -7.23 18.72 -19.93
CA GLU A 289 -6.23 19.72 -19.54
C GLU A 289 -5.80 20.58 -20.74
N ALA A 290 -5.63 19.98 -21.92
CA ALA A 290 -5.36 20.71 -23.16
C ALA A 290 -6.53 21.61 -23.59
N THR A 291 -7.79 21.18 -23.37
CA THR A 291 -8.98 22.01 -23.58
C THR A 291 -8.99 23.23 -22.66
N PHE A 292 -8.62 23.04 -21.38
CA PHE A 292 -8.50 24.14 -20.41
C PHE A 292 -7.39 25.13 -20.81
N THR A 293 -6.22 24.65 -21.23
CA THR A 293 -5.14 25.51 -21.74
C THR A 293 -5.57 26.27 -23.01
N SER A 294 -6.37 25.64 -23.87
CA SER A 294 -6.87 26.25 -25.12
C SER A 294 -7.85 27.40 -24.86
N PHE A 295 -8.59 27.39 -23.75
CA PHE A 295 -9.50 28.49 -23.39
C PHE A 295 -8.77 29.83 -23.24
N TYR A 296 -7.59 29.85 -22.60
CA TYR A 296 -6.85 31.08 -22.32
C TYR A 296 -5.69 31.37 -23.30
N ALA A 297 -5.53 30.57 -24.35
CA ALA A 297 -4.55 30.81 -25.40
C ALA A 297 -4.76 32.19 -26.04
N SER A 298 -3.67 32.90 -26.36
CA SER A 298 -3.74 34.26 -26.92
C SER A 298 -4.52 34.35 -28.23
N SER A 299 -4.54 33.28 -29.02
CA SER A 299 -5.34 33.14 -30.26
C SER A 299 -6.84 32.89 -30.03
N ASN A 300 -7.27 32.64 -28.79
CA ASN A 300 -8.68 32.44 -28.42
C ASN A 300 -9.29 33.66 -27.71
N ILE A 301 -8.49 34.63 -27.25
CA ILE A 301 -9.00 35.81 -26.51
C ILE A 301 -9.01 37.04 -27.41
N LYS A 302 -10.19 37.61 -27.63
CA LYS A 302 -10.35 38.95 -28.20
C LYS A 302 -10.31 40.01 -27.10
N ASN A 303 -9.63 41.12 -27.36
CA ASN A 303 -9.78 42.38 -26.62
C ASN A 303 -9.87 43.55 -27.60
N ASN A 304 -10.44 44.66 -27.16
CA ASN A 304 -10.41 45.93 -27.88
C ASN A 304 -9.08 46.68 -27.68
N GLY A 305 -8.79 47.63 -28.58
CA GLY A 305 -7.62 48.50 -28.49
C GLY A 305 -6.27 47.76 -28.34
N ALA A 306 -5.27 48.49 -27.83
CA ALA A 306 -3.98 47.94 -27.46
C ALA A 306 -3.67 48.24 -25.99
N TYR A 307 -2.77 47.46 -25.38
CA TYR A 307 -2.16 47.79 -24.11
C TYR A 307 -1.34 49.08 -24.24
N ASP A 308 -1.69 50.11 -23.47
CA ASP A 308 -0.96 51.37 -23.41
C ASP A 308 0.07 51.28 -22.28
N SER A 309 1.35 51.13 -22.62
CA SER A 309 2.43 51.00 -21.64
C SER A 309 2.80 52.30 -20.93
N ALA A 310 2.32 53.47 -21.38
CA ALA A 310 2.55 54.75 -20.73
C ALA A 310 1.50 55.05 -19.65
N THR A 311 0.24 54.67 -19.89
CA THR A 311 -0.85 54.81 -18.91
C THR A 311 -1.08 53.54 -18.07
N GLY A 312 -0.69 52.37 -18.57
CA GLY A 312 -1.03 51.08 -17.97
C GLY A 312 -2.50 50.67 -18.16
N ALA A 313 -3.17 51.23 -19.18
CA ALA A 313 -4.54 50.89 -19.58
C ALA A 313 -4.58 49.61 -20.45
N ASN A 314 -5.68 48.86 -20.40
CA ASN A 314 -5.84 47.57 -21.09
C ASN A 314 -4.73 46.58 -20.66
N LEU A 315 -4.42 46.54 -19.37
CA LEU A 315 -3.45 45.63 -18.78
C LEU A 315 -4.15 44.33 -18.36
N ARG A 316 -3.82 43.22 -19.02
CA ARG A 316 -4.33 41.89 -18.65
C ARG A 316 -3.75 41.41 -17.32
N VAL A 317 -4.64 41.01 -16.42
CA VAL A 317 -4.35 40.60 -15.03
C VAL A 317 -5.24 39.42 -14.60
N ASP A 318 -5.40 38.44 -15.50
CA ASP A 318 -6.25 37.24 -15.29
C ASP A 318 -6.05 36.61 -13.90
N ASP A 319 -7.15 36.45 -13.15
CA ASP A 319 -7.10 35.74 -11.86
C ASP A 319 -6.89 34.25 -12.15
N THR A 320 -5.89 33.66 -11.50
CA THR A 320 -5.49 32.26 -11.72
C THR A 320 -5.32 31.51 -10.41
N SER A 321 -5.69 30.23 -10.41
CA SER A 321 -5.34 29.29 -9.36
C SER A 321 -5.04 27.92 -9.95
N ALA A 322 -4.11 27.20 -9.34
CA ALA A 322 -3.68 25.87 -9.76
C ALA A 322 -3.23 25.07 -8.54
N SER A 323 -3.61 23.80 -8.46
CA SER A 323 -3.41 22.97 -7.27
C SER A 323 -3.34 21.49 -7.59
N LEU A 324 -2.51 20.75 -6.85
CA LEU A 324 -2.22 19.33 -7.04
C LEU A 324 -2.16 18.62 -5.68
N GLN A 325 -2.96 17.57 -5.52
CA GLN A 325 -2.69 16.49 -4.57
C GLN A 325 -1.97 15.40 -5.36
N ASN A 326 -0.67 15.21 -5.12
CA ASN A 326 0.11 14.17 -5.78
C ASN A 326 -0.09 12.81 -5.06
N PHE A 327 0.27 11.71 -5.72
CA PHE A 327 -0.19 10.33 -5.41
C PHE A 327 -0.35 9.97 -3.92
N PHE A 328 0.67 10.22 -3.11
CA PHE A 328 0.74 9.83 -1.68
C PHE A 328 0.46 10.98 -0.71
N ALA A 329 0.25 12.21 -1.22
CA ALA A 329 -0.01 13.38 -0.40
C ALA A 329 -1.42 13.32 0.20
N THR A 330 -1.56 13.57 1.50
CA THR A 330 -2.86 13.63 2.18
C THR A 330 -3.66 14.90 1.82
N THR A 331 -2.96 16.00 1.55
CA THR A 331 -3.53 17.32 1.23
C THR A 331 -3.20 17.77 -0.20
N THR A 332 -3.93 18.78 -0.69
CA THR A 332 -3.66 19.45 -1.97
C THR A 332 -2.71 20.64 -1.75
N SER A 333 -1.67 20.76 -2.56
CA SER A 333 -0.72 21.88 -2.56
C SER A 333 -0.97 22.83 -3.74
N PRO A 334 -0.70 24.14 -3.62
CA PRO A 334 -0.74 25.06 -4.76
C PRO A 334 0.41 24.77 -5.74
N LEU A 335 0.17 24.99 -7.04
CA LEU A 335 1.19 24.96 -8.09
C LEU A 335 1.73 26.37 -8.35
N VAL A 336 3.03 26.47 -8.65
CA VAL A 336 3.70 27.78 -8.88
C VAL A 336 3.38 28.42 -10.24
N SER A 337 2.78 27.66 -11.16
CA SER A 337 2.18 28.15 -12.40
C SER A 337 0.99 27.28 -12.80
N ILE A 338 0.03 27.89 -13.49
CA ILE A 338 -1.12 27.21 -14.08
C ILE A 338 -0.77 26.36 -15.30
N ASP A 339 0.37 26.64 -15.95
CA ASP A 339 0.85 25.94 -17.15
C ASP A 339 1.60 24.62 -16.84
N ILE A 340 1.88 24.34 -15.55
CA ILE A 340 2.46 23.05 -15.11
C ILE A 340 1.44 21.95 -15.37
N LYS A 341 1.79 20.97 -16.22
CA LYS A 341 0.92 19.82 -16.52
C LYS A 341 0.65 19.00 -15.26
N CYS A 342 -0.61 18.63 -15.06
CA CYS A 342 -1.01 17.73 -13.98
C CYS A 342 -1.00 16.26 -14.41
N PHE A 343 -1.31 15.97 -15.67
CA PHE A 343 -1.27 14.63 -16.25
C PHE A 343 -0.55 14.62 -17.60
N ASP A 344 0.25 13.59 -17.84
CA ASP A 344 0.84 13.23 -19.13
C ASP A 344 1.18 11.73 -19.16
N ASN A 345 1.85 11.26 -20.21
CA ASN A 345 2.16 9.85 -20.42
C ASN A 345 3.14 9.27 -19.39
N ASN A 346 3.84 10.10 -18.61
CA ASN A 346 4.78 9.66 -17.58
C ASN A 346 4.07 9.29 -16.26
N TYR A 347 2.74 9.37 -16.17
CA TYR A 347 1.94 9.13 -14.95
C TYR A 347 2.37 7.90 -14.11
N VAL A 348 2.83 6.82 -14.75
CA VAL A 348 3.28 5.59 -14.06
C VAL A 348 4.72 5.74 -13.53
N THR A 349 5.65 6.36 -14.26
CA THR A 349 7.00 6.63 -13.73
C THR A 349 6.96 7.72 -12.67
N ASP A 350 6.18 8.79 -12.87
CA ASP A 350 5.86 9.82 -11.87
C ASP A 350 5.38 9.21 -10.54
N LEU A 351 4.57 8.14 -10.60
CA LEU A 351 4.08 7.40 -9.43
C LEU A 351 5.19 6.62 -8.74
N LEU A 352 6.02 5.92 -9.51
CA LEU A 352 7.09 5.07 -9.00
C LEU A 352 8.24 5.89 -8.41
N ASP A 353 8.60 7.02 -9.03
CA ASP A 353 9.61 7.98 -8.56
C ASP A 353 9.14 8.73 -7.31
N ALA A 354 7.83 8.96 -7.17
CA ALA A 354 7.23 9.55 -5.97
C ALA A 354 6.96 8.53 -4.84
N THR A 355 7.21 7.24 -5.05
CA THR A 355 6.91 6.20 -4.05
C THR A 355 7.89 6.26 -2.88
N PRO A 356 7.43 6.20 -1.62
CA PRO A 356 8.34 6.18 -0.47
C PRO A 356 9.22 4.92 -0.43
N SER A 357 10.45 5.08 0.08
CA SER A 357 11.45 4.00 0.18
C SER A 357 11.34 3.12 1.44
N TRP A 358 10.45 3.47 2.37
CA TRP A 358 10.17 2.68 3.57
C TRP A 358 9.03 1.67 3.32
N SER A 359 8.92 0.61 4.12
CA SER A 359 7.89 -0.42 3.90
C SER A 359 6.51 0.00 4.46
N PRO A 360 5.41 -0.11 3.68
CA PRO A 360 4.05 0.17 4.13
C PRO A 360 3.59 -0.73 5.28
N LEU A 361 4.31 -1.84 5.53
CA LEU A 361 4.07 -2.74 6.66
C LEU A 361 4.41 -2.08 8.01
N THR A 362 5.21 -1.02 8.05
CA THR A 362 5.55 -0.27 9.28
C THR A 362 4.41 0.59 9.83
N LEU A 363 3.33 0.78 9.06
CA LEU A 363 2.15 1.54 9.48
C LEU A 363 1.29 0.78 10.50
N THR A 364 0.37 1.50 11.15
CA THR A 364 -0.76 0.87 11.86
C THR A 364 -1.75 0.26 10.86
N GLU A 365 -2.66 -0.61 11.34
CA GLU A 365 -3.70 -1.22 10.50
C GLU A 365 -4.58 -0.16 9.81
N ALA A 366 -4.97 0.89 10.54
CA ALA A 366 -5.69 2.03 9.99
C ALA A 366 -4.85 2.82 8.97
N GLY A 367 -3.54 2.95 9.18
CA GLY A 367 -2.62 3.58 8.24
C GLY A 367 -2.49 2.81 6.92
N ARG A 368 -2.33 1.48 6.99
CA ARG A 368 -2.37 0.57 5.82
C ARG A 368 -3.69 0.72 5.06
N ASN A 369 -4.82 0.65 5.76
CA ASN A 369 -6.14 0.72 5.14
C ASN A 369 -6.48 2.11 4.55
N ALA A 370 -5.72 3.16 4.90
CA ALA A 370 -5.83 4.50 4.30
C ALA A 370 -4.93 4.72 3.07
N LEU A 371 -4.07 3.75 2.71
CA LEU A 371 -3.15 3.86 1.57
C LEU A 371 -3.90 4.08 0.24
N GLN A 372 -3.37 5.00 -0.56
CA GLN A 372 -3.92 5.33 -1.87
C GLN A 372 -2.83 5.96 -2.75
N CYS A 373 -2.90 5.67 -4.05
CA CYS A 373 -2.09 6.32 -5.08
C CYS A 373 -3.01 7.21 -5.93
N LYS A 374 -3.29 8.42 -5.46
CA LYS A 374 -4.34 9.29 -6.00
C LYS A 374 -3.79 10.67 -6.38
N ARG A 375 -3.78 10.98 -7.68
CA ARG A 375 -3.36 12.29 -8.22
C ARG A 375 -4.59 13.10 -8.62
N CYS A 376 -4.95 14.10 -7.82
CA CYS A 376 -6.02 15.05 -8.11
C CYS A 376 -5.43 16.42 -8.46
N CYS A 377 -5.90 17.04 -9.54
CA CYS A 377 -5.53 18.40 -9.91
C CYS A 377 -6.77 19.25 -10.17
N SER A 378 -6.69 20.52 -9.79
CA SER A 378 -7.69 21.53 -10.17
C SER A 378 -7.02 22.86 -10.52
N LYS A 379 -7.54 23.50 -11.57
CA LYS A 379 -7.09 24.78 -12.12
C LYS A 379 -8.30 25.67 -12.39
N SER A 380 -8.13 26.98 -12.20
CA SER A 380 -9.12 28.00 -12.55
C SER A 380 -8.43 29.19 -13.18
N ARG A 381 -9.06 29.78 -14.20
CA ARG A 381 -8.64 31.05 -14.79
C ARG A 381 -9.85 31.90 -15.14
N THR A 382 -9.86 33.13 -14.67
CA THR A 382 -10.86 34.15 -15.00
C THR A 382 -10.19 35.26 -15.76
N LEU A 383 -10.71 35.56 -16.96
CA LEU A 383 -10.16 36.59 -17.84
C LEU A 383 -10.47 37.97 -17.26
N LYS A 384 -9.43 38.82 -17.17
CA LYS A 384 -9.48 40.05 -16.37
C LYS A 384 -8.49 41.07 -16.86
N GLU A 385 -8.84 42.34 -16.76
CA GLU A 385 -7.97 43.45 -17.13
C GLU A 385 -8.12 44.65 -16.18
N GLN A 386 -7.22 45.62 -16.34
CA GLN A 386 -7.37 46.95 -15.76
C GLN A 386 -7.45 48.01 -16.86
N TYR A 387 -8.47 48.86 -16.77
CA TYR A 387 -8.76 49.95 -17.70
C TYR A 387 -8.99 51.27 -16.92
N TYR A 388 -9.19 52.39 -17.61
CA TYR A 388 -9.47 53.69 -16.98
C TYR A 388 -10.85 54.21 -17.36
N ASP A 389 -11.53 54.77 -16.37
CA ASP A 389 -12.86 55.38 -16.50
C ASP A 389 -12.78 56.82 -17.06
N TYR A 390 -12.17 56.98 -18.24
CA TYR A 390 -11.88 58.30 -18.84
C TYR A 390 -13.15 59.13 -19.00
N LYS A 391 -13.08 60.41 -18.58
CA LYS A 391 -14.18 61.37 -18.65
C LYS A 391 -13.66 62.76 -18.99
N CYS A 392 -14.40 63.47 -19.83
CA CYS A 392 -14.15 64.88 -20.10
C CYS A 392 -14.20 65.72 -18.81
N GLY A 393 -13.36 66.75 -18.74
CA GLY A 393 -13.16 67.57 -17.52
C GLY A 393 -12.42 66.87 -16.38
N THR A 394 -12.05 65.58 -16.51
CA THR A 394 -11.29 64.85 -15.49
C THR A 394 -9.83 64.68 -15.94
N ALA A 395 -8.93 65.47 -15.36
CA ALA A 395 -7.50 65.37 -15.65
C ALA A 395 -6.98 63.95 -15.41
N PHE A 396 -6.07 63.45 -16.24
CA PHE A 396 -5.63 62.04 -16.19
C PHE A 396 -5.21 61.55 -14.80
N ALA A 397 -4.51 62.38 -14.01
CA ALA A 397 -4.07 62.07 -12.65
C ALA A 397 -5.21 61.82 -11.63
N ALA A 398 -6.44 62.25 -11.94
CA ALA A 398 -7.65 62.00 -11.16
C ALA A 398 -8.53 60.87 -11.75
N THR A 399 -8.16 60.30 -12.90
CA THR A 399 -8.95 59.25 -13.56
C THR A 399 -8.83 57.93 -12.80
N THR A 400 -9.97 57.35 -12.40
CA THR A 400 -9.99 56.11 -11.64
C THR A 400 -9.63 54.90 -12.52
N LYS A 401 -8.63 54.13 -12.11
CA LYS A 401 -8.33 52.82 -12.70
C LYS A 401 -9.33 51.78 -12.19
N LYS A 402 -10.05 51.15 -13.11
CA LYS A 402 -11.05 50.10 -12.85
C LYS A 402 -10.49 48.73 -13.23
N THR A 403 -11.29 47.70 -12.98
CA THR A 403 -11.02 46.32 -13.38
C THR A 403 -12.26 45.77 -14.06
N ALA A 404 -12.10 45.13 -15.22
CA ALA A 404 -13.18 44.40 -15.88
C ALA A 404 -12.92 42.90 -15.80
N THR A 405 -13.98 42.11 -15.91
CA THR A 405 -13.96 40.65 -15.73
C THR A 405 -15.04 40.03 -16.61
N SER A 406 -14.72 38.93 -17.27
CA SER A 406 -15.49 38.37 -18.38
C SER A 406 -15.65 36.84 -18.21
N ASP A 407 -15.10 36.04 -19.11
CA ASP A 407 -15.22 34.59 -19.06
C ASP A 407 -14.33 33.98 -17.97
N SER A 408 -14.82 32.91 -17.35
CA SER A 408 -14.03 32.04 -16.49
C SER A 408 -14.02 30.61 -17.02
N CYS A 409 -12.97 29.86 -16.68
CA CYS A 409 -12.89 28.44 -16.95
C CYS A 409 -12.32 27.70 -15.75
N THR A 410 -12.81 26.48 -15.53
CA THR A 410 -12.38 25.60 -14.45
C THR A 410 -12.08 24.21 -14.99
N TYR A 411 -11.04 23.59 -14.44
CA TYR A 411 -10.62 22.23 -14.73
C TYR A 411 -10.45 21.50 -13.42
N GLY A 412 -11.02 20.29 -13.33
CA GLY A 412 -10.81 19.39 -12.21
C GLY A 412 -10.83 17.96 -12.70
N GLN A 413 -9.74 17.22 -12.46
CA GLN A 413 -9.62 15.79 -12.76
C GLN A 413 -8.89 15.09 -11.62
N CYS A 414 -9.25 13.85 -11.35
CA CYS A 414 -8.53 13.03 -10.39
C CYS A 414 -8.51 11.55 -10.79
N LEU A 415 -7.31 10.97 -10.78
CA LEU A 415 -7.06 9.56 -11.05
C LEU A 415 -6.55 8.85 -9.79
N LYS A 416 -7.03 7.64 -9.54
CA LYS A 416 -6.51 6.71 -8.52
C LYS A 416 -5.93 5.49 -9.22
N MET A 417 -4.64 5.21 -9.02
CA MET A 417 -4.05 3.93 -9.42
C MET A 417 -4.57 2.82 -8.49
N PRO A 418 -5.25 1.78 -9.02
CA PRO A 418 -5.55 0.59 -8.25
C PRO A 418 -4.27 -0.22 -8.00
N SER A 419 -4.08 -0.69 -6.77
CA SER A 419 -2.95 -1.54 -6.39
C SER A 419 -2.82 -2.77 -7.32
N LYS A 420 -3.93 -3.49 -7.53
CA LYS A 420 -4.03 -4.66 -8.42
C LYS A 420 -3.92 -4.36 -9.93
N THR A 421 -3.85 -3.10 -10.32
CA THR A 421 -3.54 -2.68 -11.71
C THR A 421 -2.06 -2.36 -11.85
N LEU A 422 -1.44 -1.75 -10.83
CA LEU A 422 0.00 -1.50 -10.81
C LEU A 422 0.81 -2.80 -10.75
N VAL A 423 0.37 -3.77 -9.93
CA VAL A 423 1.09 -5.01 -9.61
C VAL A 423 0.13 -6.21 -9.63
N THR A 424 0.62 -7.31 -10.18
CA THR A 424 0.08 -8.67 -9.97
C THR A 424 0.93 -9.40 -8.93
N ALA A 425 0.30 -10.06 -7.97
CA ALA A 425 0.97 -10.81 -6.92
C ALA A 425 0.20 -12.10 -6.60
N SER A 426 0.92 -13.17 -6.23
CA SER A 426 0.36 -14.49 -5.95
C SER A 426 1.23 -15.28 -4.97
N ALA A 427 0.61 -16.17 -4.18
CA ALA A 427 1.27 -17.17 -3.36
C ALA A 427 0.64 -18.55 -3.59
N SER A 428 1.40 -19.62 -3.34
CA SER A 428 0.97 -21.01 -3.57
C SER A 428 1.73 -21.98 -2.67
N VAL A 429 1.17 -23.16 -2.40
CA VAL A 429 1.89 -24.25 -1.72
C VAL A 429 3.07 -24.72 -2.59
N THR A 430 4.26 -24.92 -2.02
CA THR A 430 5.44 -25.33 -2.80
C THR A 430 5.26 -26.71 -3.42
N SER A 431 5.98 -26.99 -4.51
CA SER A 431 5.97 -28.32 -5.14
C SER A 431 6.43 -29.44 -4.18
N ALA A 432 7.41 -29.15 -3.31
CA ALA A 432 7.86 -30.09 -2.28
C ALA A 432 6.79 -30.31 -1.19
N ALA A 433 6.10 -29.24 -0.79
CA ALA A 433 5.02 -29.32 0.18
C ALA A 433 3.79 -30.08 -0.36
N ALA A 434 3.45 -29.88 -1.63
CA ALA A 434 2.35 -30.56 -2.32
C ALA A 434 2.61 -32.06 -2.50
N LEU A 435 3.85 -32.46 -2.83
CA LEU A 435 4.23 -33.88 -2.90
C LEU A 435 4.04 -34.59 -1.55
N LYS A 436 4.51 -33.99 -0.45
CA LYS A 436 4.29 -34.55 0.90
C LYS A 436 2.81 -34.57 1.31
N THR A 437 2.04 -33.55 0.93
CA THR A 437 0.58 -33.55 1.11
C THR A 437 -0.06 -34.74 0.41
N ALA A 438 0.34 -35.05 -0.83
CA ALA A 438 -0.20 -36.18 -1.58
C ALA A 438 0.15 -37.54 -0.93
N THR A 439 1.38 -37.72 -0.44
CA THR A 439 1.76 -38.94 0.30
C THR A 439 0.93 -39.11 1.57
N VAL A 440 0.80 -38.04 2.38
CA VAL A 440 0.05 -38.10 3.65
C VAL A 440 -1.43 -38.36 3.41
N VAL A 441 -2.07 -37.67 2.45
CA VAL A 441 -3.49 -37.90 2.11
C VAL A 441 -3.72 -39.32 1.59
N ALA A 442 -2.78 -39.90 0.85
CA ALA A 442 -2.86 -41.30 0.41
C ALA A 442 -2.65 -42.33 1.53
N GLY A 443 -2.17 -41.90 2.71
CA GLY A 443 -1.99 -42.72 3.91
C GLY A 443 -3.10 -42.56 4.97
N LEU A 444 -4.15 -41.79 4.68
CA LEU A 444 -5.33 -41.67 5.53
C LEU A 444 -6.40 -42.72 5.14
N PRO A 445 -7.21 -43.22 6.08
CA PRO A 445 -8.20 -44.26 5.78
C PRO A 445 -9.47 -43.68 5.14
N THR A 446 -9.69 -42.38 5.29
CA THR A 446 -10.79 -41.64 4.64
C THR A 446 -10.24 -40.81 3.48
N SER A 447 -10.97 -40.81 2.35
CA SER A 447 -10.55 -40.07 1.16
C SER A 447 -10.75 -38.56 1.34
N VAL A 448 -9.68 -37.84 1.67
CA VAL A 448 -9.71 -36.37 1.78
C VAL A 448 -9.81 -35.73 0.38
N ALA A 449 -10.65 -34.71 0.24
CA ALA A 449 -10.77 -33.95 -1.00
C ALA A 449 -9.50 -33.12 -1.28
N SER A 450 -9.08 -33.05 -2.53
CA SER A 450 -7.91 -32.25 -2.92
C SER A 450 -8.20 -30.75 -2.81
N ASP A 451 -7.44 -30.06 -1.97
CA ASP A 451 -7.39 -28.60 -1.87
C ASP A 451 -5.94 -28.12 -2.12
N ALA A 452 -5.76 -27.25 -3.12
CA ALA A 452 -4.47 -26.67 -3.47
C ALA A 452 -3.91 -25.69 -2.43
N LYS A 453 -4.68 -25.39 -1.37
CA LYS A 453 -4.28 -24.56 -0.23
C LYS A 453 -4.10 -25.34 1.08
N ALA A 454 -4.33 -26.65 1.06
CA ALA A 454 -4.15 -27.54 2.20
C ALA A 454 -2.78 -28.22 2.19
N ILE A 455 -2.10 -28.18 3.34
CA ILE A 455 -0.77 -28.73 3.57
C ILE A 455 -0.91 -29.83 4.63
N HIS A 456 -0.96 -31.09 4.21
CA HIS A 456 -1.10 -32.24 5.10
C HIS A 456 0.27 -32.79 5.50
N ARG A 457 0.46 -33.12 6.79
CA ARG A 457 1.73 -33.62 7.34
C ARG A 457 1.53 -34.74 8.36
N SER A 458 2.26 -35.84 8.20
CA SER A 458 2.47 -36.80 9.28
C SER A 458 3.40 -36.19 10.34
N ILE A 459 3.19 -36.57 11.60
CA ILE A 459 4.01 -36.21 12.76
C ILE A 459 4.16 -37.43 13.66
N THR A 460 5.36 -37.70 14.18
CA THR A 460 5.72 -39.02 14.77
C THR A 460 4.99 -39.37 16.07
N CYS A 461 4.52 -38.37 16.81
CA CYS A 461 3.68 -38.53 18.00
C CYS A 461 2.30 -39.15 17.67
N THR A 462 1.65 -39.78 18.66
CA THR A 462 0.32 -40.39 18.47
C THR A 462 -0.86 -39.49 18.86
N SER A 463 -0.63 -38.43 19.66
CA SER A 463 -1.69 -37.49 20.08
C SER A 463 -1.13 -36.13 20.46
N PHE A 464 -1.86 -35.06 20.16
CA PHE A 464 -1.41 -33.66 20.35
C PHE A 464 -1.02 -33.33 21.79
N SER A 465 -1.69 -33.94 22.78
CA SER A 465 -1.38 -33.86 24.20
C SER A 465 0.01 -34.41 24.58
N LYS A 466 0.63 -35.25 23.75
CA LYS A 466 2.00 -35.79 23.94
C LYS A 466 3.09 -34.87 23.35
N GLY A 467 2.79 -33.59 23.11
CA GLY A 467 3.80 -32.61 22.67
C GLY A 467 4.08 -32.62 21.16
N CYS A 468 3.09 -32.90 20.34
CA CYS A 468 3.20 -32.89 18.88
C CYS A 468 3.64 -31.51 18.33
N THR A 469 4.73 -31.49 17.56
CA THR A 469 5.23 -30.29 16.86
C THR A 469 5.62 -30.60 15.42
N TYR A 470 5.23 -29.73 14.48
CA TYR A 470 5.82 -29.66 13.14
C TYR A 470 6.47 -28.28 12.94
N THR A 471 7.75 -28.26 12.59
CA THR A 471 8.59 -27.05 12.60
C THR A 471 9.34 -26.86 11.28
N PRO A 472 8.65 -26.41 10.21
CA PRO A 472 9.25 -26.07 8.91
C PRO A 472 9.71 -24.60 8.85
N THR A 473 10.41 -24.23 7.79
CA THR A 473 10.51 -22.81 7.39
C THR A 473 9.27 -22.38 6.58
N LEU A 474 9.03 -21.07 6.46
CA LEU A 474 7.96 -20.54 5.62
C LEU A 474 8.15 -20.94 4.14
N GLY A 475 9.38 -20.87 3.64
CA GLY A 475 9.76 -21.25 2.27
C GLY A 475 9.69 -22.76 1.98
N ASP A 476 9.69 -23.64 2.99
CA ASP A 476 9.35 -25.05 2.78
C ASP A 476 7.88 -25.23 2.40
N LEU A 477 6.99 -24.33 2.88
CA LEU A 477 5.55 -24.46 2.78
C LEU A 477 4.93 -23.69 1.61
N LEU A 478 5.33 -22.42 1.43
CA LEU A 478 4.69 -21.49 0.50
C LEU A 478 5.70 -20.77 -0.39
N ASP A 479 5.45 -20.79 -1.71
CA ASP A 479 6.07 -19.92 -2.70
C ASP A 479 5.30 -18.58 -2.79
N HIS A 480 6.00 -17.48 -3.11
CA HIS A 480 5.36 -16.21 -3.50
C HIS A 480 5.94 -15.63 -4.80
N SER A 481 5.21 -14.71 -5.45
CA SER A 481 5.69 -13.99 -6.64
C SER A 481 5.00 -12.64 -6.85
N SER A 482 5.75 -11.67 -7.38
CA SER A 482 5.28 -10.30 -7.67
C SER A 482 5.80 -9.80 -9.02
N ALA A 483 4.91 -9.32 -9.89
CA ALA A 483 5.23 -8.76 -11.20
C ALA A 483 4.45 -7.46 -11.46
N TRP A 484 4.93 -6.64 -12.40
CA TRP A 484 4.22 -5.43 -12.83
C TRP A 484 2.95 -5.78 -13.62
N GLY A 485 1.83 -5.14 -13.29
CA GLY A 485 0.56 -5.26 -14.04
C GLY A 485 0.48 -4.32 -15.25
N LEU A 486 1.52 -3.52 -15.49
CA LEU A 486 1.65 -2.54 -16.57
C LEU A 486 3.05 -2.65 -17.20
N THR A 487 3.24 -2.04 -18.37
CA THR A 487 4.59 -1.82 -18.91
C THR A 487 5.32 -0.76 -18.07
N VAL A 488 6.49 -1.13 -17.53
CA VAL A 488 7.34 -0.28 -16.68
C VAL A 488 8.79 -0.46 -17.16
N PRO A 489 9.65 0.57 -17.16
CA PRO A 489 11.07 0.42 -17.52
C PRO A 489 11.84 -0.54 -16.60
N ASP A 490 12.79 -1.29 -17.15
CA ASP A 490 13.56 -2.34 -16.45
C ASP A 490 14.38 -1.85 -15.25
N SER A 491 14.55 -0.53 -15.10
CA SER A 491 15.14 0.12 -13.92
C SER A 491 14.32 -0.08 -12.64
N TYR A 492 13.00 -0.31 -12.74
CA TYR A 492 12.10 -0.43 -11.60
C TYR A 492 11.87 -1.90 -11.23
N LYS A 493 12.53 -2.36 -10.16
CA LYS A 493 12.37 -3.72 -9.63
C LYS A 493 11.12 -3.83 -8.76
N THR A 494 10.20 -4.74 -9.08
CA THR A 494 8.94 -4.97 -8.34
C THR A 494 9.15 -5.21 -6.83
N SER A 495 10.25 -5.85 -6.45
CA SER A 495 10.68 -6.09 -5.07
C SER A 495 10.79 -4.84 -4.20
N ASN A 496 10.99 -3.67 -4.81
CA ASN A 496 11.14 -2.40 -4.10
C ASN A 496 9.78 -1.74 -3.79
N TYR A 497 8.69 -2.29 -4.33
CA TYR A 497 7.36 -1.69 -4.31
C TYR A 497 6.29 -2.61 -3.71
N VAL A 498 6.58 -3.92 -3.57
CA VAL A 498 5.66 -4.95 -3.08
C VAL A 498 6.26 -5.62 -1.85
N PHE A 499 5.52 -5.58 -0.75
CA PHE A 499 5.99 -5.99 0.57
C PHE A 499 5.06 -7.07 1.13
N TRP A 500 5.61 -8.25 1.38
CA TRP A 500 4.86 -9.43 1.84
C TRP A 500 4.84 -9.52 3.37
N ARG A 501 3.70 -9.96 3.92
CA ARG A 501 3.53 -10.30 5.34
C ARG A 501 2.73 -11.60 5.51
N TYR A 502 2.95 -12.30 6.62
CA TYR A 502 2.17 -13.48 7.02
C TYR A 502 1.76 -13.41 8.51
N SER A 503 0.78 -14.23 8.90
CA SER A 503 0.37 -14.45 10.30
C SER A 503 -0.09 -15.90 10.44
N VAL A 504 0.23 -16.55 11.57
CA VAL A 504 -0.12 -17.95 11.85
C VAL A 504 -1.22 -18.00 12.91
N GLY A 505 -2.38 -18.56 12.58
CA GLY A 505 -3.53 -18.69 13.48
C GLY A 505 -4.05 -17.35 13.98
N THR A 506 -3.67 -16.98 15.21
CA THR A 506 -4.01 -15.70 15.86
C THR A 506 -2.78 -14.90 16.26
N GLU A 507 -1.61 -15.22 15.72
CA GLU A 507 -0.35 -14.53 15.99
C GLU A 507 -0.29 -13.13 15.34
N SER A 508 0.73 -12.37 15.72
CA SER A 508 1.01 -11.07 15.11
C SER A 508 1.32 -11.20 13.62
N TRP A 509 1.26 -10.10 12.89
CA TRP A 509 1.73 -10.06 11.51
C TRP A 509 3.25 -9.91 11.47
N HIS A 510 3.92 -10.82 10.76
CA HIS A 510 5.35 -10.84 10.52
C HIS A 510 5.65 -10.44 9.07
N THR A 511 6.74 -9.72 8.84
CA THR A 511 7.28 -9.54 7.48
C THR A 511 7.68 -10.90 6.92
N TRP A 512 7.43 -11.14 5.63
CA TRP A 512 7.82 -12.38 4.98
C TRP A 512 9.34 -12.56 4.95
N ASP A 513 9.80 -13.74 5.35
CA ASP A 513 11.16 -14.25 5.27
C ASP A 513 11.06 -15.75 5.03
N ASP A 514 11.62 -16.25 3.92
CA ASP A 514 11.54 -17.67 3.55
C ASP A 514 12.20 -18.58 4.60
N LEU A 515 13.18 -18.05 5.35
CA LEU A 515 13.89 -18.76 6.41
C LEU A 515 13.18 -18.71 7.76
N ALA A 516 12.03 -18.03 7.87
CA ALA A 516 11.30 -17.93 9.12
C ALA A 516 10.77 -19.30 9.58
N THR A 517 11.33 -19.81 10.68
CA THR A 517 10.88 -21.05 11.30
C THR A 517 9.47 -20.87 11.90
N LEU A 518 8.52 -21.66 11.41
CA LEU A 518 7.16 -21.74 11.94
C LEU A 518 7.06 -22.92 12.90
N THR A 519 6.06 -22.96 13.79
CA THR A 519 5.79 -24.15 14.63
C THR A 519 4.30 -24.39 14.75
N PHE A 520 3.88 -25.59 14.37
CA PHE A 520 2.49 -26.03 14.35
C PHE A 520 2.28 -27.13 15.40
N THR A 521 1.30 -26.93 16.29
CA THR A 521 0.97 -27.82 17.42
C THR A 521 -0.48 -28.28 17.45
N ASN A 522 -1.35 -27.66 16.64
CA ASN A 522 -2.78 -27.98 16.54
C ASN A 522 -3.05 -28.87 15.31
N SER A 523 -4.16 -29.61 15.32
CA SER A 523 -4.57 -30.47 14.20
C SER A 523 -4.86 -29.71 12.90
N GLU A 524 -5.35 -28.47 13.00
CA GLU A 524 -5.43 -27.51 11.90
C GLU A 524 -4.87 -26.17 12.37
N THR A 525 -4.13 -25.47 11.50
CA THR A 525 -3.72 -24.08 11.69
C THR A 525 -3.79 -23.34 10.36
N THR A 526 -4.37 -22.13 10.36
CA THR A 526 -4.43 -21.27 9.15
C THR A 526 -3.21 -20.36 9.10
N VAL A 527 -2.57 -20.24 7.93
CA VAL A 527 -1.52 -19.26 7.64
C VAL A 527 -2.10 -18.20 6.71
N TYR A 528 -2.27 -16.98 7.21
CA TYR A 528 -2.74 -15.84 6.44
C TYR A 528 -1.56 -15.16 5.74
N VAL A 529 -1.76 -14.75 4.49
CA VAL A 529 -0.72 -14.16 3.63
C VAL A 529 -1.24 -12.92 2.94
N GLU A 530 -0.46 -11.84 2.96
CA GLU A 530 -0.78 -10.59 2.26
C GLU A 530 0.44 -9.99 1.57
N ALA A 531 0.19 -9.31 0.45
CA ALA A 531 1.16 -8.45 -0.22
C ALA A 531 0.62 -7.03 -0.35
N TRP A 532 1.44 -6.05 0.01
CA TRP A 532 1.08 -4.63 0.06
C TRP A 532 1.95 -3.78 -0.86
N THR A 533 1.33 -2.74 -1.43
CA THR A 533 2.01 -1.61 -2.07
C THR A 533 1.64 -0.33 -1.31
N HIS A 534 2.34 0.78 -1.57
CA HIS A 534 1.89 2.10 -1.12
C HIS A 534 0.54 2.55 -1.73
N CYS A 535 0.00 1.80 -2.71
CA CYS A 535 -1.35 1.98 -3.26
C CYS A 535 -2.43 1.15 -2.53
N GLY A 536 -2.05 0.37 -1.52
CA GLY A 536 -2.88 -0.60 -0.80
C GLY A 536 -2.52 -2.06 -1.09
N VAL A 537 -3.30 -2.98 -0.52
CA VAL A 537 -3.15 -4.44 -0.67
C VAL A 537 -3.29 -4.87 -2.14
N VAL A 538 -2.44 -5.77 -2.60
CA VAL A 538 -2.50 -6.39 -3.95
C VAL A 538 -2.94 -7.85 -3.90
N PHE A 539 -2.50 -8.60 -2.88
CA PHE A 539 -2.85 -10.00 -2.64
C PHE A 539 -3.21 -10.19 -1.16
N GLN A 540 -4.20 -11.03 -0.90
CA GLN A 540 -4.63 -11.45 0.43
C GLN A 540 -5.26 -12.84 0.26
N ASP A 541 -4.76 -13.83 0.99
CA ASP A 541 -5.23 -15.21 0.93
C ASP A 541 -4.87 -15.98 2.22
N SER A 542 -5.31 -17.23 2.32
CA SER A 542 -5.08 -18.09 3.49
C SER A 542 -4.84 -19.55 3.08
N PHE A 543 -3.85 -20.18 3.70
CA PHE A 543 -3.49 -21.59 3.53
C PHE A 543 -3.78 -22.36 4.83
N LYS A 544 -4.01 -23.66 4.76
CA LYS A 544 -4.20 -24.53 5.93
C LYS A 544 -3.03 -25.48 6.08
N VAL A 545 -2.51 -25.61 7.30
CA VAL A 545 -1.61 -26.70 7.70
C VAL A 545 -2.41 -27.67 8.55
N LEU A 546 -2.50 -28.92 8.11
CA LEU A 546 -3.19 -30.01 8.80
C LEU A 546 -2.18 -31.05 9.25
N LEU A 547 -2.21 -31.37 10.55
CA LEU A 547 -1.30 -32.31 11.17
C LEU A 547 -2.01 -33.64 11.47
N HIS A 548 -1.35 -34.74 11.13
CA HIS A 548 -1.84 -36.10 11.27
C HIS A 548 -0.89 -36.89 12.18
N PRO A 549 -1.29 -37.13 13.46
CA PRO A 549 -0.58 -38.02 14.35
C PRO A 549 -0.50 -39.44 13.79
N HIS A 550 0.42 -40.24 14.31
CA HIS A 550 0.37 -41.68 14.10
C HIS A 550 -0.81 -42.29 14.88
N SER A 551 -1.35 -43.40 14.39
CA SER A 551 -2.18 -44.30 15.20
C SER A 551 -1.43 -44.66 16.50
N ASP A 552 -2.10 -44.72 17.65
CA ASP A 552 -1.47 -45.28 18.86
C ASP A 552 -0.97 -46.72 18.58
N HIS A 553 0.24 -47.01 19.05
CA HIS A 553 0.93 -48.29 18.93
C HIS A 553 1.54 -48.67 20.29
N ASP A 554 1.38 -49.95 20.65
CA ASP A 554 1.93 -50.56 21.86
C ASP A 554 1.93 -52.09 21.64
N ALA A 555 3.07 -52.66 21.26
CA ALA A 555 3.23 -54.10 21.12
C ALA A 555 3.19 -54.82 22.48
N CYS A 556 3.42 -54.10 23.57
CA CYS A 556 3.55 -54.64 24.92
C CYS A 556 2.19 -54.89 25.60
N GLU A 557 1.17 -54.06 25.33
CA GLU A 557 -0.23 -54.28 25.76
C GLU A 557 -0.71 -55.70 25.42
N LYS A 558 -0.32 -56.20 24.24
CA LYS A 558 -0.75 -57.50 23.70
C LYS A 558 0.35 -58.56 23.75
N PHE A 559 1.47 -58.31 24.44
CA PHE A 559 2.64 -59.19 24.40
C PHE A 559 2.43 -60.54 25.09
N ASN A 560 1.85 -60.57 26.30
CA ASN A 560 1.67 -61.84 27.03
C ASN A 560 0.78 -62.83 26.23
N PRO A 561 -0.35 -62.43 25.61
CA PRO A 561 -1.11 -63.28 24.69
C PRO A 561 -0.38 -63.80 23.44
N MET A 562 0.77 -63.23 23.05
CA MET A 562 1.60 -63.79 21.96
C MET A 562 2.30 -65.09 22.40
N TRP A 563 2.40 -65.33 23.70
CA TRP A 563 3.00 -66.53 24.30
C TRP A 563 1.91 -67.47 24.80
N SER A 564 1.94 -68.71 24.32
CA SER A 564 0.94 -69.72 24.66
C SER A 564 1.58 -71.08 24.91
N GLU A 565 1.12 -71.79 25.95
CA GLU A 565 1.37 -73.22 26.12
C GLU A 565 0.68 -74.00 24.98
N LEU A 566 1.28 -75.09 24.52
CA LEU A 566 0.74 -75.95 23.46
C LEU A 566 0.29 -77.33 23.91
N THR A 567 0.46 -77.71 25.18
CA THR A 567 -0.07 -78.97 25.71
C THR A 567 -1.58 -79.07 25.47
N ALA A 568 -2.08 -80.19 24.96
CA ALA A 568 -3.51 -80.37 24.64
C ALA A 568 -4.45 -80.22 25.85
N LYS A 569 -3.90 -80.30 27.07
CA LYS A 569 -4.53 -79.93 28.33
C LYS A 569 -3.52 -79.14 29.16
N PRO A 570 -3.47 -77.80 29.02
CA PRO A 570 -2.57 -76.97 29.83
C PRO A 570 -2.84 -77.18 31.32
N ARG A 571 -1.77 -77.31 32.10
CA ARG A 571 -1.86 -77.50 33.56
C ARG A 571 -1.12 -76.38 34.26
N THR A 572 -1.73 -75.86 35.33
CA THR A 572 -1.08 -74.89 36.22
C THR A 572 -1.26 -75.30 37.68
N VAL A 573 -0.19 -75.14 38.47
CA VAL A 573 -0.15 -75.48 39.90
C VAL A 573 0.52 -74.31 40.62
N GLU A 574 -0.13 -73.75 41.64
CA GLU A 574 0.38 -72.61 42.43
C GLU A 574 0.76 -71.36 41.60
N SER A 575 0.20 -71.24 40.38
CA SER A 575 0.52 -70.23 39.33
C SER A 575 1.76 -70.52 38.47
N HIS A 576 2.42 -71.65 38.67
CA HIS A 576 3.45 -72.18 37.78
C HIS A 576 2.81 -72.94 36.62
N MET A 577 3.41 -72.87 35.44
CA MET A 577 3.06 -73.71 34.28
C MET A 577 3.71 -75.08 34.43
N CYS A 578 2.97 -76.14 34.12
CA CYS A 578 3.49 -77.50 34.29
C CYS A 578 4.29 -77.95 33.08
N ALA A 579 5.31 -78.78 33.33
CA ALA A 579 5.96 -79.56 32.28
C ALA A 579 4.96 -80.40 31.46
N TYR A 580 5.30 -80.62 30.18
CA TYR A 580 4.54 -81.47 29.28
C TYR A 580 4.46 -82.90 29.87
N PRO A 581 3.31 -83.59 29.87
CA PRO A 581 3.09 -84.75 30.74
C PRO A 581 4.16 -85.86 30.66
N GLY A 582 4.90 -86.04 31.74
CA GLY A 582 6.05 -86.96 31.85
C GLY A 582 7.34 -86.49 31.15
N SER A 583 7.59 -85.18 31.01
CA SER A 583 8.82 -84.62 30.42
C SER A 583 9.51 -83.58 31.30
N ASP A 584 10.78 -83.32 30.96
CA ASP A 584 11.66 -82.28 31.47
C ASP A 584 11.43 -80.88 30.87
N PHE A 585 10.40 -80.65 30.04
CA PHE A 585 10.21 -79.37 29.34
C PHE A 585 8.75 -78.90 29.24
N VAL A 586 8.55 -77.58 29.11
CA VAL A 586 7.27 -76.97 28.70
C VAL A 586 7.27 -76.70 27.19
N LEU A 587 6.18 -77.10 26.52
CA LEU A 587 5.97 -76.85 25.09
C LEU A 587 5.29 -75.48 24.87
N MET A 588 6.06 -74.52 24.34
CA MET A 588 5.64 -73.13 24.14
C MET A 588 5.49 -72.77 22.66
N LYS A 589 4.67 -71.75 22.40
CA LYS A 589 4.56 -71.07 21.10
C LYS A 589 4.63 -69.56 21.26
N PHE A 590 5.40 -68.92 20.38
CA PHE A 590 5.27 -67.50 20.08
C PHE A 590 4.45 -67.34 18.79
N GLY A 591 3.38 -66.54 18.88
CA GLY A 591 2.50 -66.18 17.76
C GLY A 591 2.38 -64.67 17.66
N TYR A 592 2.95 -64.06 16.61
CA TYR A 592 2.91 -62.63 16.36
C TYR A 592 2.50 -62.33 14.91
N ASP A 593 1.77 -61.23 14.74
CA ASP A 593 1.23 -60.74 13.48
C ASP A 593 1.18 -59.21 13.51
N SER A 594 1.93 -58.52 12.65
CA SER A 594 2.13 -57.06 12.73
C SER A 594 0.86 -56.22 12.56
N GLU A 595 -0.20 -56.79 11.97
CA GLU A 595 -1.47 -56.10 11.76
C GLU A 595 -2.50 -56.37 12.89
N ALA A 596 -2.18 -57.26 13.84
CA ALA A 596 -3.13 -57.75 14.84
C ALA A 596 -3.39 -56.73 15.96
N GLY A 597 -4.25 -55.76 15.67
CA GLY A 597 -4.76 -54.79 16.66
C GLY A 597 -4.18 -53.39 16.56
N LEU A 598 -3.57 -53.03 15.42
CA LEU A 598 -3.31 -51.63 15.07
C LEU A 598 -4.66 -50.91 14.85
N SER A 599 -4.99 -49.94 15.71
CA SER A 599 -6.23 -49.16 15.62
C SER A 599 -6.00 -47.86 14.86
N HIS A 600 -6.55 -47.78 13.64
CA HIS A 600 -6.43 -46.62 12.77
C HIS A 600 -7.69 -45.76 12.83
N THR A 601 -7.53 -44.43 12.93
CA THR A 601 -8.64 -43.46 13.00
C THR A 601 -8.60 -42.50 11.80
N ASP A 602 -9.74 -41.90 11.46
CA ASP A 602 -9.94 -41.05 10.27
C ASP A 602 -8.91 -39.94 10.05
N ASN A 603 -8.27 -39.45 11.13
CA ASN A 603 -7.31 -38.34 11.11
C ASN A 603 -5.86 -38.75 11.41
N THR A 604 -5.59 -40.02 11.69
CA THR A 604 -4.23 -40.55 11.93
C THR A 604 -3.62 -41.14 10.66
N VAL A 605 -2.28 -41.22 10.59
CA VAL A 605 -1.56 -42.07 9.63
C VAL A 605 -1.10 -43.38 10.30
N GLN A 606 -1.07 -44.49 9.56
CA GLN A 606 -0.64 -45.79 10.09
C GLN A 606 0.83 -46.06 9.75
N GLY A 607 1.70 -46.17 10.77
CA GLY A 607 3.04 -46.73 10.63
C GLY A 607 3.01 -48.27 10.59
N LYS A 608 4.18 -48.92 10.67
CA LYS A 608 4.27 -50.39 10.56
C LYS A 608 5.41 -50.96 11.39
N TYR A 609 5.21 -52.13 11.99
CA TYR A 609 6.32 -52.91 12.54
C TYR A 609 7.11 -53.58 11.40
N THR A 610 8.43 -53.42 11.41
CA THR A 610 9.34 -53.84 10.32
C THR A 610 10.38 -54.88 10.74
N ASP A 611 10.54 -55.12 12.04
CA ASP A 611 11.33 -56.22 12.59
C ASP A 611 10.81 -56.64 13.97
N VAL A 612 11.12 -57.87 14.39
CA VAL A 612 10.88 -58.38 15.75
C VAL A 612 12.00 -59.34 16.15
N LYS A 613 12.72 -59.03 17.22
CA LYS A 613 13.77 -59.89 17.77
C LYS A 613 13.40 -60.33 19.19
N CYS A 614 13.19 -61.62 19.37
CA CYS A 614 12.90 -62.20 20.67
C CYS A 614 14.11 -62.89 21.29
N TYR A 615 14.17 -62.85 22.62
CA TYR A 615 15.24 -63.34 23.48
C TYR A 615 14.60 -64.11 24.64
N VAL A 616 15.28 -65.16 25.12
CA VAL A 616 14.83 -65.96 26.26
C VAL A 616 15.93 -66.08 27.30
N LYS A 617 15.54 -65.99 28.58
CA LYS A 617 16.29 -66.47 29.73
C LYS A 617 15.55 -67.64 30.38
N VAL A 618 16.30 -68.66 30.79
CA VAL A 618 15.84 -69.76 31.65
C VAL A 618 16.81 -69.84 32.84
N ALA A 619 16.30 -69.85 34.07
CA ALA A 619 17.12 -69.85 35.29
C ALA A 619 16.44 -70.56 36.46
N ALA A 620 17.21 -71.10 37.41
CA ALA A 620 16.65 -71.65 38.65
C ALA A 620 15.94 -70.52 39.43
N SER A 621 14.89 -70.84 40.19
CA SER A 621 14.01 -69.79 40.71
C SER A 621 14.75 -68.70 41.52
N GLY A 622 14.45 -67.42 41.21
CA GLY A 622 15.17 -66.25 41.72
C GLY A 622 16.48 -65.89 40.99
N SER A 623 16.91 -66.65 39.98
CA SER A 623 18.27 -66.54 39.39
C SER A 623 18.31 -65.92 37.97
N LEU A 624 17.19 -65.36 37.47
CA LEU A 624 17.09 -64.78 36.13
C LEU A 624 18.12 -63.67 35.83
N ASP A 625 18.59 -62.94 36.84
CA ASP A 625 19.61 -61.90 36.64
C ASP A 625 21.03 -62.47 36.47
N SER A 626 21.30 -63.67 36.99
CA SER A 626 22.62 -64.32 36.86
C SER A 626 22.84 -65.05 35.53
N VAL A 627 21.82 -65.20 34.68
CA VAL A 627 21.96 -65.83 33.35
C VAL A 627 21.94 -64.82 32.22
N THR A 628 22.71 -65.08 31.16
CA THR A 628 22.57 -64.35 29.88
C THR A 628 21.36 -64.84 29.08
N GLU A 629 20.80 -63.95 28.27
CA GLU A 629 19.70 -64.25 27.35
C GLU A 629 20.22 -64.81 26.01
N MET A 630 19.42 -65.66 25.37
CA MET A 630 19.68 -66.22 24.04
C MET A 630 18.66 -65.68 23.04
N GLN A 631 19.10 -65.22 21.87
CA GLN A 631 18.17 -64.82 20.80
C GLN A 631 17.48 -66.05 20.19
N LEU A 632 16.16 -65.98 20.08
CA LEU A 632 15.35 -67.04 19.49
C LEU A 632 15.44 -67.02 17.96
N PRO A 633 15.59 -68.19 17.29
CA PRO A 633 15.62 -68.29 15.84
C PRO A 633 14.20 -68.15 15.25
N LEU A 634 13.73 -66.91 15.15
CA LEU A 634 12.46 -66.58 14.52
C LEU A 634 12.59 -66.62 12.99
N SER A 635 11.98 -67.62 12.37
CA SER A 635 11.76 -67.64 10.92
C SER A 635 10.55 -66.75 10.58
N SER A 636 10.80 -65.45 10.37
CA SER A 636 9.76 -64.51 9.95
C SER A 636 9.42 -64.66 8.47
N THR A 637 8.12 -64.83 8.18
CA THR A 637 7.59 -64.63 6.82
C THR A 637 7.12 -63.19 6.68
N VAL A 638 7.87 -62.41 5.89
CA VAL A 638 7.47 -61.06 5.49
C VAL A 638 6.59 -61.18 4.24
N GLY A 639 5.31 -60.80 4.36
CA GLY A 639 4.37 -60.78 3.24
C GLY A 639 4.65 -59.62 2.27
N THR A 640 4.05 -59.67 1.08
CA THR A 640 4.19 -58.64 0.02
C THR A 640 3.86 -57.21 0.48
N ASN A 641 3.08 -57.08 1.55
CA ASN A 641 2.64 -55.79 2.09
C ASN A 641 3.54 -55.28 3.23
N GLY A 642 4.63 -55.99 3.55
CA GLY A 642 5.49 -55.73 4.71
C GLY A 642 5.01 -56.37 6.02
N ARG A 643 3.78 -56.92 6.05
CA ARG A 643 3.21 -57.65 7.18
C ARG A 643 4.14 -58.77 7.64
N ILE A 644 4.46 -58.78 8.93
CA ILE A 644 5.27 -59.81 9.57
C ILE A 644 4.33 -60.82 10.23
N GLN A 645 4.47 -62.10 9.89
CA GLN A 645 3.86 -63.19 10.64
C GLN A 645 4.95 -64.13 11.16
N VAL A 646 4.89 -64.42 12.45
CA VAL A 646 5.77 -65.36 13.16
C VAL A 646 4.89 -66.35 13.91
N ALA A 647 5.07 -67.64 13.63
CA ALA A 647 4.48 -68.73 14.38
C ALA A 647 5.58 -69.76 14.65
N LYS A 648 6.18 -69.73 15.85
CA LYS A 648 7.34 -70.56 16.20
C LYS A 648 7.08 -71.32 17.49
N GLN A 649 7.37 -72.62 17.46
CA GLN A 649 7.23 -73.55 18.57
C GLN A 649 8.61 -73.81 19.21
N PHE A 650 8.64 -73.96 20.52
CA PHE A 650 9.84 -74.13 21.34
C PHE A 650 9.60 -75.12 22.49
N ALA A 651 10.65 -75.77 22.96
CA ALA A 651 10.68 -76.41 24.27
C ALA A 651 11.57 -75.58 25.22
N LEU A 652 11.10 -75.36 26.44
CA LEU A 652 11.86 -74.74 27.52
C LEU A 652 12.09 -75.78 28.61
N GLU A 653 13.34 -76.15 28.81
CA GLU A 653 13.76 -77.20 29.72
C GLU A 653 13.72 -76.72 31.18
N LEU A 654 13.25 -77.58 32.09
CA LEU A 654 13.40 -77.40 33.53
C LEU A 654 14.87 -77.59 33.90
N ILE A 655 15.35 -76.85 34.89
CA ILE A 655 16.75 -76.95 35.31
C ILE A 655 16.93 -78.12 36.27
N ASP A 656 17.52 -79.18 35.75
CA ASP A 656 18.09 -80.25 36.55
C ASP A 656 19.41 -79.80 37.21
N ASP A 657 19.46 -79.98 38.52
CA ASP A 657 20.64 -79.85 39.37
C ASP A 657 20.50 -80.94 40.45
N ALA A 658 21.61 -81.44 40.98
CA ALA A 658 21.65 -82.56 41.92
C ALA A 658 20.90 -82.31 43.23
N THR A 659 20.50 -81.06 43.49
CA THR A 659 19.39 -80.70 44.38
C THR A 659 18.31 -79.96 43.59
N THR A 660 17.37 -80.71 43.02
CA THR A 660 16.43 -80.24 42.00
C THR A 660 15.66 -79.00 42.44
N ALA A 661 15.73 -77.92 41.65
CA ALA A 661 14.99 -76.69 41.93
C ALA A 661 13.49 -76.91 41.64
N LYS A 662 12.62 -76.73 42.64
CA LYS A 662 11.16 -76.92 42.50
C LYS A 662 10.59 -76.16 41.30
N ASN A 663 11.09 -74.95 41.07
CA ASN A 663 10.64 -74.07 40.00
C ASN A 663 11.84 -73.60 39.15
N THR A 664 11.60 -73.48 37.85
CA THR A 664 12.48 -72.79 36.89
C THR A 664 11.78 -71.51 36.44
N ASP A 665 12.46 -70.38 36.55
CA ASP A 665 11.94 -69.08 36.12
C ASP A 665 12.33 -68.82 34.66
N VAL A 666 11.39 -68.27 33.89
CA VAL A 666 11.57 -67.93 32.47
C VAL A 666 11.26 -66.45 32.26
N LYS A 667 12.14 -65.76 31.53
CA LYS A 667 11.90 -64.41 31.02
C LYS A 667 12.01 -64.41 29.51
N VAL A 668 10.96 -64.00 28.83
CA VAL A 668 10.98 -63.72 27.38
C VAL A 668 10.92 -62.22 27.16
N ARG A 669 11.78 -61.73 26.26
CA ARG A 669 11.90 -60.32 25.88
C ARG A 669 11.81 -60.22 24.37
N CYS A 670 11.04 -59.28 23.83
CA CYS A 670 11.04 -59.03 22.39
C CYS A 670 11.15 -57.54 22.09
N ASP A 671 12.07 -57.20 21.20
CA ASP A 671 12.25 -55.87 20.65
C ASP A 671 11.49 -55.78 19.34
N PHE A 672 10.39 -55.03 19.33
CA PHE A 672 9.61 -54.74 18.12
C PHE A 672 10.10 -53.42 17.50
N THR A 673 10.47 -53.42 16.23
CA THR A 673 10.89 -52.20 15.53
C THR A 673 9.72 -51.59 14.78
N TYR A 674 9.23 -50.44 15.23
CA TYR A 674 8.19 -49.66 14.56
C TYR A 674 8.82 -48.66 13.58
N THR A 675 8.19 -48.44 12.43
CA THR A 675 8.60 -47.47 11.40
C THR A 675 7.46 -46.52 11.11
N HIS A 676 7.73 -45.22 11.26
CA HIS A 676 6.74 -44.16 11.05
C HIS A 676 6.38 -43.99 9.56
N PHE A 677 5.17 -43.50 9.30
CA PHE A 677 4.64 -43.19 7.98
C PHE A 677 5.29 -41.93 7.37
N ASP A 678 5.70 -42.04 6.09
CA ASP A 678 6.43 -41.00 5.32
C ASP A 678 7.70 -40.47 6.03
N ALA A 679 8.33 -41.32 6.84
CA ALA A 679 9.52 -40.97 7.61
C ALA A 679 10.57 -42.09 7.60
N THR A 680 11.84 -41.71 7.79
CA THR A 680 12.96 -42.65 7.96
C THR A 680 13.23 -43.00 9.43
N THR A 681 12.46 -42.45 10.35
CA THR A 681 12.58 -42.69 11.79
C THR A 681 11.96 -44.03 12.18
N THR A 682 12.66 -44.74 13.07
CA THR A 682 12.21 -46.00 13.66
C THR A 682 12.28 -45.91 15.18
N GLU A 683 11.31 -46.52 15.84
CA GLU A 683 11.27 -46.69 17.30
C GLU A 683 11.44 -48.19 17.62
N THR A 684 11.93 -48.49 18.82
CA THR A 684 12.04 -49.88 19.30
C THR A 684 11.28 -50.02 20.60
N GLU A 685 10.31 -50.93 20.63
CA GLU A 685 9.45 -51.24 21.78
C GLU A 685 9.95 -52.55 22.44
N PRO A 686 10.65 -52.49 23.58
CA PRO A 686 11.18 -53.66 24.27
C PRO A 686 10.16 -54.23 25.28
N CYS A 687 9.40 -55.25 24.86
CA CYS A 687 8.40 -55.89 25.72
C CYS A 687 9.01 -57.06 26.50
N CYS A 688 8.59 -57.27 27.76
CA CYS A 688 9.03 -58.37 28.62
C CYS A 688 7.83 -59.12 29.21
N TYR A 689 7.93 -60.44 29.31
CA TYR A 689 6.98 -61.31 30.00
C TYR A 689 7.78 -62.33 30.81
N GLU A 690 7.38 -62.52 32.06
CA GLU A 690 8.00 -63.44 33.01
C GLU A 690 6.96 -64.46 33.48
N PHE A 691 7.35 -65.73 33.48
CA PHE A 691 6.53 -66.84 33.95
C PHE A 691 7.43 -67.91 34.58
N THR A 692 6.83 -68.87 35.26
CA THR A 692 7.55 -69.92 36.00
C THR A 692 7.05 -71.28 35.58
N ILE A 693 7.96 -72.24 35.45
CA ILE A 693 7.69 -73.61 35.05
C ILE A 693 8.09 -74.59 36.16
N THR A 694 7.35 -75.68 36.34
CA THR A 694 7.57 -76.68 37.40
C THR A 694 7.13 -78.07 36.93
N ASP A 695 7.59 -79.12 37.60
CA ASP A 695 6.99 -80.43 37.45
C ASP A 695 5.69 -80.51 38.26
N CYS A 696 4.66 -81.09 37.65
CA CYS A 696 3.32 -81.26 38.21
C CYS A 696 2.83 -82.71 38.13
N ASP A 697 3.61 -83.61 37.53
CA ASP A 697 3.31 -85.02 37.59
C ASP A 697 3.59 -85.57 39.00
N ARG A 698 2.98 -86.70 39.34
CA ARG A 698 3.15 -87.28 40.68
C ARG A 698 4.39 -88.17 40.68
N PRO A 699 5.17 -88.19 41.77
CA PRO A 699 6.24 -89.17 41.90
C PRO A 699 5.63 -90.58 41.95
N GLU A 700 5.83 -91.34 40.89
CA GLU A 700 5.45 -92.74 40.77
C GLU A 700 6.61 -93.64 41.21
N ILE A 701 6.29 -94.80 41.78
CA ILE A 701 7.30 -95.76 42.26
C ILE A 701 7.29 -96.96 41.32
N GLU A 702 8.18 -96.94 40.34
CA GLU A 702 8.33 -98.01 39.36
C GLU A 702 8.84 -99.31 40.02
N THR A 703 8.06 -100.38 39.93
CA THR A 703 8.45 -101.74 40.36
C THR A 703 8.82 -102.60 39.15
N TYR A 704 10.06 -102.48 38.68
CA TYR A 704 10.56 -103.21 37.52
C TYR A 704 10.54 -104.74 37.71
N SER A 705 10.08 -105.47 36.69
CA SER A 705 10.44 -106.87 36.45
C SER A 705 11.75 -106.97 35.66
N GLU A 706 12.47 -108.09 35.76
CA GLU A 706 13.89 -108.23 35.36
C GLU A 706 14.23 -108.19 33.84
N GLU A 707 13.35 -107.67 32.96
CA GLU A 707 13.59 -107.61 31.50
C GLU A 707 13.66 -106.15 30.97
N GLU A 708 14.90 -105.72 30.65
CA GLU A 708 15.28 -104.64 29.71
C GLU A 708 14.46 -103.32 29.71
N VAL A 709 14.19 -102.76 30.89
CA VAL A 709 13.78 -101.35 31.06
C VAL A 709 14.77 -100.65 32.00
N CYS A 710 15.26 -99.47 31.62
CA CYS A 710 16.22 -98.71 32.43
C CYS A 710 15.61 -98.25 33.76
N LYS A 711 16.43 -98.30 34.82
CA LYS A 711 16.12 -97.61 36.07
C LYS A 711 16.23 -96.11 35.88
N ALA A 712 15.32 -95.35 36.50
CA ALA A 712 15.44 -93.90 36.59
C ALA A 712 16.86 -93.49 37.08
N GLY A 713 17.51 -92.58 36.34
CA GLY A 713 18.87 -92.11 36.60
C GLY A 713 20.01 -92.90 35.95
N GLU A 714 19.81 -94.12 35.45
CA GLU A 714 20.86 -94.88 34.73
C GLU A 714 21.01 -94.42 33.25
N CYS A 715 20.08 -93.61 32.74
CA CYS A 715 20.09 -93.03 31.39
C CYS A 715 20.95 -91.77 31.20
N GLN A 716 21.98 -91.53 32.03
CA GLN A 716 22.98 -90.49 31.76
C GLN A 716 23.85 -90.89 30.56
N SER A 717 23.35 -90.68 29.33
CA SER A 717 24.07 -91.06 28.11
C SER A 717 25.43 -90.35 28.05
N PRO A 718 26.57 -91.08 28.04
CA PRO A 718 27.90 -90.48 27.92
C PRO A 718 28.12 -89.76 26.58
N THR A 719 27.19 -89.94 25.64
CA THR A 719 27.20 -89.33 24.30
C THR A 719 26.36 -88.05 24.20
N GLY A 720 25.59 -87.70 25.25
CA GLY A 720 24.67 -86.55 25.23
C GLY A 720 23.39 -86.77 24.41
N GLN A 721 23.01 -88.02 24.15
CA GLN A 721 21.74 -88.36 23.48
C GLN A 721 20.56 -88.33 24.46
N PRO A 722 19.39 -87.77 24.07
CA PRO A 722 18.22 -87.68 24.95
C PRO A 722 17.66 -89.04 25.41
N GLY A 723 17.30 -89.10 26.69
CA GLY A 723 16.68 -90.26 27.34
C GLY A 723 15.17 -90.42 27.08
N PRO A 724 14.50 -91.38 27.76
CA PRO A 724 13.04 -91.55 27.68
C PRO A 724 12.31 -90.25 28.02
N TYR A 725 11.33 -89.87 27.19
CA TYR A 725 10.53 -88.66 27.33
C TYR A 725 11.27 -87.30 27.35
N GLU A 726 12.57 -87.26 27.01
CA GLU A 726 13.29 -86.00 26.77
C GLU A 726 13.07 -85.45 25.36
N ALA A 727 13.32 -84.16 25.16
CA ALA A 727 13.22 -83.49 23.86
C ALA A 727 14.37 -83.90 22.90
N CYS A 728 14.01 -84.42 21.72
CA CYS A 728 14.95 -85.06 20.79
C CYS A 728 15.07 -84.39 19.41
N ALA A 729 14.19 -83.44 19.10
CA ALA A 729 14.33 -82.55 17.94
C ALA A 729 13.52 -81.25 18.16
N GLY A 730 13.74 -80.26 17.29
CA GLY A 730 13.04 -78.98 17.32
C GLY A 730 13.92 -77.85 17.87
N SER A 731 13.30 -76.83 18.47
CA SER A 731 14.01 -75.70 19.08
C SER A 731 13.88 -75.74 20.59
N VAL A 732 14.85 -76.40 21.23
CA VAL A 732 14.93 -76.65 22.68
C VAL A 732 15.89 -75.66 23.33
N PHE A 733 15.53 -75.08 24.48
CA PHE A 733 16.36 -74.14 25.23
C PHE A 733 16.53 -74.58 26.69
N ALA A 734 17.77 -74.59 27.13
CA ALA A 734 18.19 -75.03 28.47
C ALA A 734 19.34 -74.14 28.99
N THR A 735 19.57 -74.17 30.30
CA THR A 735 20.58 -73.34 30.97
C THR A 735 21.89 -74.09 31.13
N ALA A 736 22.97 -73.54 30.57
CA ALA A 736 24.30 -74.13 30.63
C ALA A 736 25.33 -73.08 31.06
N ILE A 737 26.07 -73.35 32.15
CA ILE A 737 27.20 -72.55 32.64
C ILE A 737 26.88 -71.03 32.76
N GLY A 738 25.75 -70.70 33.37
CA GLY A 738 25.33 -69.30 33.56
C GLY A 738 24.82 -68.59 32.29
N ALA A 739 24.54 -69.34 31.22
CA ALA A 739 23.91 -68.82 30.00
C ALA A 739 22.65 -69.62 29.66
N THR A 740 21.65 -68.96 29.08
CA THR A 740 20.60 -69.68 28.35
C THR A 740 21.15 -70.09 26.99
N THR A 741 20.87 -71.30 26.54
CA THR A 741 21.46 -71.88 25.32
C THR A 741 20.44 -72.69 24.54
N ALA A 742 20.63 -72.81 23.22
CA ALA A 742 19.88 -73.77 22.42
C ALA A 742 20.53 -75.16 22.57
N LYS A 743 19.77 -76.16 23.05
CA LYS A 743 20.24 -77.54 23.23
C LYS A 743 20.34 -78.22 21.86
N SER A 744 21.54 -78.70 21.51
CA SER A 744 21.81 -79.37 20.24
C SER A 744 21.19 -80.78 20.23
N VAL A 745 20.02 -80.90 19.61
CA VAL A 745 19.25 -82.16 19.50
C VAL A 745 19.34 -82.74 18.09
N SER A 746 19.48 -84.07 17.97
CA SER A 746 19.98 -84.74 16.76
C SER A 746 18.98 -85.69 16.07
N ASP A 747 17.69 -85.61 16.37
CA ASP A 747 16.65 -86.52 15.85
C ASP A 747 16.84 -88.01 16.27
N THR A 748 17.75 -88.29 17.21
CA THR A 748 18.10 -89.63 17.69
C THR A 748 18.02 -89.73 19.21
N CYS A 749 17.29 -90.73 19.71
CA CYS A 749 17.20 -91.06 21.13
C CYS A 749 18.36 -91.96 21.59
N CYS A 750 18.63 -92.00 22.90
CA CYS A 750 19.66 -92.85 23.50
C CYS A 750 19.34 -94.34 23.29
N THR A 751 20.09 -94.98 22.38
CA THR A 751 19.93 -96.42 22.08
C THR A 751 20.53 -97.34 23.16
N GLU A 752 21.37 -96.80 24.04
CA GLU A 752 21.93 -97.55 25.18
C GLU A 752 20.87 -97.81 26.26
N CYS A 753 19.84 -96.96 26.35
CA CYS A 753 18.72 -97.13 27.28
C CYS A 753 17.67 -98.12 26.76
N SER A 754 17.38 -98.10 25.46
CA SER A 754 16.54 -99.11 24.81
C SER A 754 16.70 -99.03 23.29
N ALA A 755 16.73 -100.19 22.63
CA ALA A 755 16.62 -100.29 21.18
C ALA A 755 15.22 -99.89 20.64
N HIS A 756 14.31 -99.43 21.51
CA HIS A 756 12.91 -99.15 21.22
C HIS A 756 12.46 -97.73 21.56
N LEU A 757 13.37 -96.77 21.79
CA LEU A 757 13.03 -95.34 21.80
C LEU A 757 13.00 -94.75 20.38
N ALA A 758 11.95 -94.01 20.05
CA ALA A 758 11.76 -93.36 18.76
C ALA A 758 11.50 -91.86 18.92
N CYS A 759 12.28 -91.02 18.22
CA CYS A 759 12.11 -89.57 18.26
C CYS A 759 10.85 -89.14 17.51
N THR A 760 9.78 -88.91 18.27
CA THR A 760 8.39 -88.84 17.79
C THR A 760 7.84 -87.42 17.94
N ALA A 761 7.14 -86.92 16.92
CA ALA A 761 6.53 -85.60 16.97
C ALA A 761 5.33 -85.58 17.92
N LEU A 762 5.28 -84.58 18.81
CA LEU A 762 4.14 -84.37 19.68
C LEU A 762 2.92 -83.93 18.84
N PRO A 763 1.69 -84.41 19.11
CA PRO A 763 0.51 -84.10 18.29
C PRO A 763 0.24 -82.60 18.11
N GLU A 764 0.55 -81.79 19.13
CA GLU A 764 0.35 -80.34 19.15
C GLU A 764 1.52 -79.56 18.48
N SER A 765 2.59 -80.27 18.14
CA SER A 765 3.87 -79.78 17.64
C SER A 765 4.05 -80.02 16.14
N SER A 766 2.96 -79.87 15.37
CA SER A 766 2.87 -80.25 13.95
C SER A 766 3.55 -79.29 12.96
N GLY A 767 4.47 -78.44 13.41
CA GLY A 767 5.15 -77.43 12.60
C GLY A 767 6.45 -77.90 11.95
N ASN A 768 6.90 -77.20 10.91
CA ASN A 768 8.24 -77.42 10.35
C ASN A 768 9.31 -76.96 11.35
N GLY A 769 10.12 -77.88 11.86
CA GLY A 769 11.00 -77.62 13.01
C GLY A 769 10.27 -77.52 14.35
N GLY A 770 9.11 -78.19 14.50
CA GLY A 770 8.45 -78.44 15.77
C GLY A 770 9.25 -79.36 16.69
N VAL A 771 8.93 -79.33 17.98
CA VAL A 771 9.52 -80.18 19.03
C VAL A 771 9.10 -81.64 18.86
N LYS A 772 10.04 -82.56 19.05
CA LYS A 772 9.83 -84.02 19.14
C LYS A 772 10.35 -84.54 20.48
N ARG A 773 9.81 -85.67 20.93
CA ARG A 773 10.15 -86.35 22.19
C ARG A 773 10.54 -87.81 21.96
N CYS A 774 11.41 -88.36 22.79
CA CYS A 774 11.73 -89.79 22.78
C CYS A 774 10.58 -90.61 23.37
N GLU A 775 9.78 -91.24 22.51
CA GLU A 775 8.64 -92.09 22.89
C GLU A 775 9.00 -93.59 22.79
N PRO A 776 8.46 -94.47 23.66
CA PRO A 776 8.62 -95.91 23.54
C PRO A 776 7.82 -96.49 22.37
N ALA A 777 8.45 -97.34 21.55
CA ALA A 777 7.91 -97.80 20.26
C ALA A 777 6.69 -98.74 20.32
N THR A 778 6.22 -99.17 21.51
CA THR A 778 4.98 -99.94 21.66
C THR A 778 4.20 -99.54 22.92
N PRO A 779 2.87 -99.71 22.95
CA PRO A 779 2.07 -99.49 24.17
C PRO A 779 2.51 -100.36 25.35
N LEU A 780 3.03 -101.57 25.11
CA LEU A 780 3.54 -102.44 26.17
C LEU A 780 4.79 -101.87 26.86
N ILE A 781 5.74 -101.35 26.06
CA ILE A 781 6.95 -100.71 26.60
C ILE A 781 6.60 -99.35 27.23
N ALA A 782 5.62 -98.63 26.67
CA ALA A 782 5.10 -97.40 27.27
C ALA A 782 4.34 -97.63 28.58
N MET A 783 3.63 -98.77 28.73
CA MET A 783 3.00 -99.19 29.99
C MET A 783 4.04 -99.67 31.01
N ALA A 784 5.10 -100.37 30.58
CA ALA A 784 6.22 -100.74 31.44
C ALA A 784 6.96 -99.48 31.98
N LEU A 785 7.22 -98.49 31.12
CA LEU A 785 7.76 -97.17 31.45
C LEU A 785 6.72 -96.21 32.10
N ARG A 786 5.59 -96.74 32.59
CA ARG A 786 4.52 -96.04 33.33
C ARG A 786 3.89 -96.91 34.45
N GLY A 787 4.46 -98.08 34.75
CA GLY A 787 3.94 -99.01 35.75
C GLY A 787 2.52 -99.59 35.54
N GLU A 788 1.92 -99.49 34.34
CA GLU A 788 0.51 -99.83 34.11
C GLU A 788 0.26 -101.33 33.79
N GLY A 789 -0.07 -102.12 34.83
CA GLY A 789 -0.97 -103.28 34.71
C GLY A 789 -0.42 -104.66 35.10
N GLU A 790 -1.22 -105.45 35.82
CA GLU A 790 -0.94 -106.86 36.13
C GLU A 790 -1.14 -107.78 34.91
N TRP A 791 -0.13 -108.57 34.54
CA TRP A 791 -0.19 -109.48 33.40
C TRP A 791 -0.30 -110.96 33.81
N THR A 792 -1.38 -111.62 33.39
CA THR A 792 -1.44 -113.10 33.32
C THR A 792 -1.95 -113.58 31.96
N SER A 793 -1.04 -114.19 31.20
CA SER A 793 -1.29 -115.22 30.17
C SER A 793 -2.24 -114.91 28.99
N ALA A 794 -1.67 -114.57 27.82
CA ALA A 794 -2.25 -114.94 26.53
C ALA A 794 -1.17 -115.25 25.46
N SER A 795 -1.42 -116.33 24.72
CA SER A 795 -0.56 -116.92 23.68
C SER A 795 -0.20 -116.02 22.50
N THR A 796 0.96 -116.28 21.89
CA THR A 796 1.34 -115.80 20.56
C THR A 796 0.37 -116.24 19.46
N SER A 797 0.11 -115.34 18.50
CA SER A 797 -0.32 -115.69 17.15
C SER A 797 0.22 -114.63 16.18
N SER A 798 0.36 -114.98 14.91
CA SER A 798 1.03 -114.17 13.88
C SER A 798 0.07 -113.73 12.76
N THR A 799 0.63 -113.02 11.78
CA THR A 799 0.10 -112.71 10.43
C THR A 799 -0.69 -111.39 10.18
N PHE A 800 -0.06 -110.58 9.32
CA PHE A 800 -0.60 -109.89 8.13
C PHE A 800 -1.24 -108.47 8.18
N MET A 801 -0.51 -107.56 7.53
CA MET A 801 -0.93 -106.49 6.61
C MET A 801 -2.41 -105.98 6.59
N GLY A 802 -2.61 -104.76 7.08
CA GLY A 802 -2.63 -103.56 6.20
C GLY A 802 -3.97 -103.08 5.58
N VAL A 803 -3.83 -101.98 4.81
CA VAL A 803 -4.79 -101.37 3.86
C VAL A 803 -5.89 -100.42 4.41
N LEU A 804 -5.71 -99.14 4.05
CA LEU A 804 -6.66 -98.05 3.79
C LEU A 804 -7.64 -97.50 4.86
N ALA A 805 -7.64 -96.16 4.88
CA ALA A 805 -8.64 -95.27 5.42
C ALA A 805 -10.07 -95.45 4.85
N ALA A 806 -11.09 -95.19 5.69
CA ALA A 806 -12.21 -94.27 5.40
C ALA A 806 -13.27 -94.25 6.53
N THR A 807 -14.03 -93.15 6.59
CA THR A 807 -15.42 -93.04 7.11
C THR A 807 -15.81 -93.63 8.47
N ALA A 808 -15.87 -92.75 9.48
CA ALA A 808 -17.13 -92.23 10.05
C ALA A 808 -18.25 -93.17 10.57
N LEU A 809 -18.64 -92.89 11.82
CA LEU A 809 -20.00 -92.92 12.42
C LEU A 809 -20.70 -94.26 12.78
N VAL A 810 -20.83 -94.43 14.11
CA VAL A 810 -22.09 -94.68 14.85
C VAL A 810 -22.69 -96.10 14.92
N ALA A 811 -22.59 -96.63 16.15
CA ALA A 811 -23.57 -97.41 16.93
C ALA A 811 -24.19 -98.72 16.38
N VAL A 812 -23.98 -99.78 17.17
CA VAL A 812 -25.04 -100.73 17.54
C VAL A 812 -25.08 -100.81 19.08
N VAL A 813 -26.28 -100.91 19.64
CA VAL A 813 -26.56 -101.04 21.09
C VAL A 813 -27.39 -102.32 21.30
N ALA A 814 -27.37 -102.85 22.53
CA ALA A 814 -28.22 -103.95 23.04
C ALA A 814 -27.81 -105.38 22.58
N LEU A 815 -28.00 -106.46 23.35
CA LEU A 815 -28.29 -106.66 24.78
C LEU A 815 -28.09 -108.17 25.13
N VAL A 816 -28.53 -108.59 26.32
CA VAL A 816 -28.85 -109.99 26.74
C VAL A 816 -27.65 -110.86 27.15
N ALA A 817 -27.70 -111.72 28.19
CA ALA A 817 -28.31 -111.69 29.55
C ALA A 817 -27.89 -113.00 30.30
N VAL A 818 -28.30 -113.15 31.58
CA VAL A 818 -28.31 -114.42 32.36
C VAL A 818 -26.89 -114.86 32.83
N LYS A 819 -26.64 -115.36 34.06
CA LYS A 819 -27.48 -115.96 35.13
C LYS A 819 -27.02 -115.57 36.54
N ARG A 820 -27.92 -115.62 37.53
CA ARG A 820 -27.60 -115.50 38.97
C ARG A 820 -28.09 -116.75 39.73
N ARG A 821 -27.23 -117.36 40.55
CA ARG A 821 -27.48 -118.31 41.66
C ARG A 821 -26.23 -118.29 42.55
N THR A 822 -26.28 -118.31 43.89
CA THR A 822 -27.42 -118.32 44.83
C THR A 822 -26.97 -117.65 46.13
N GLY A 823 -27.79 -116.76 46.69
CA GLY A 823 -27.69 -116.31 48.08
C GLY A 823 -28.85 -116.90 48.89
N ARG A 824 -28.67 -117.08 50.20
CA ARG A 824 -29.72 -117.58 51.11
C ARG A 824 -30.38 -116.40 51.84
N GLU A 825 -31.58 -116.62 52.38
CA GLU A 825 -32.47 -115.64 53.03
C GLU A 825 -31.74 -114.79 54.11
N ILE A 826 -32.14 -113.55 54.40
CA ILE A 826 -33.35 -113.20 55.17
C ILE A 826 -33.73 -111.70 54.99
N VAL A 827 -35.01 -111.44 54.67
CA VAL A 827 -35.96 -110.38 55.16
C VAL A 827 -35.56 -108.88 55.22
N GLU A 828 -36.38 -108.04 54.52
CA GLU A 828 -36.90 -106.65 54.79
C GLU A 828 -35.94 -105.52 55.29
N ASP A 829 -36.11 -104.22 54.94
CA ASP A 829 -37.17 -103.57 54.15
C ASP A 829 -36.73 -102.26 53.41
N ASP A 830 -37.69 -101.74 52.62
CA ASP A 830 -37.94 -100.38 52.05
C ASP A 830 -37.29 -99.12 52.69
N ALA A 831 -37.19 -97.93 52.04
CA ALA A 831 -37.62 -97.48 50.70
C ALA A 831 -37.01 -96.09 50.27
N TYR A 832 -37.15 -95.77 48.97
CA TYR A 832 -37.37 -94.44 48.33
C TYR A 832 -36.48 -93.19 48.59
N TYR A 833 -35.76 -92.75 47.55
CA TYR A 833 -36.05 -91.59 46.64
C TYR A 833 -37.10 -90.51 47.06
N PRO A 834 -37.16 -89.27 46.46
CA PRO A 834 -36.30 -88.69 45.40
C PRO A 834 -35.97 -87.15 45.40
N LEU A 835 -34.97 -86.79 44.57
CA LEU A 835 -34.89 -85.65 43.60
C LEU A 835 -35.12 -84.15 43.96
N LEU A 836 -34.28 -83.31 43.31
CA LEU A 836 -34.51 -81.94 42.78
C LEU A 836 -34.81 -80.81 43.79
N GLU A 837 -34.22 -79.62 43.69
CA GLU A 837 -33.75 -78.91 42.47
C GLU A 837 -32.25 -78.98 42.17
#